data_AF-A0A094F0P1-F1
#
_entry.id   AF-A0A094F0P1-F1
#
_cell.length_a   1.000
_cell.length_b   1.000
_cell.length_c   1.000
_cell.angle_alpha   90.00
_cell.angle_beta   90.00
_cell.angle_gamma   90.00
#
_symmetry.space_group_name_H-M   'P 1'
#
loop_
_entity.id
_entity.type
_entity.pdbx_description
1 polymer ?
#
loop_
_entity_poly.entity_id
_entity_poly.type
_entity_poly.pdbx_seq_one_letter_code
_entity_poly.pdbx_strand_id
1 'polypeptide(L)'
;MKIIVAGSTGFVATEVIRQALSNPVITSIVALGRRTTAVPQNAGPGADASKLKPVVCDDFENYSESVKKELSGADACIWLIAATPSKAKAMPWEDARKICLDYTVKGIETIAQLPRDSASKPLRFIYTSGAKAQRDQSQKPWILGDYTLMRGETESRVLDFAKNSNGAVEACVAKPGIIDAPGRTGVVMSVLGSIGRAIIGLPILDVSEIAATLLQQAVNGIEQETLFTDDLVRIGRKVLAAEKVGQAFPAATYMQRCQIWLRSNTDNSSHHAFFLKTGASAHEQFNRASSTNLNMRPFWLLTSLAAILGPAACTDTVPFTYNRTDFLLHGKPYQMIGGQMDPQRIPNEYWRDRLSMARAMGLNTIFTYIFWNDLEPSPGAWDFTGNNDIKKYFQIAQEEGLNVILRPGPYICGEREWGGFPAWLSEVPGMAVRTNNKPFLDASKTYLERLAEEVAPLQVTNGGPILMVQVENEYGSFGNDHIYVAAMRDMLKAQYEVPLYTNDGGGESYLAGGQITGVLAETDGDPKTGFEARDKYVTDPTSLGPQLDGEYYVTWIDTWGSNHTHNTNDGNTEALKKIQEDVAWVLTNKSSISIYMFHGGTNMGFQNAGLWIDNALAAVTSSYDYGAPLDESGRPTEAYYAIRETIIAHLGDNSTVPDVPVKSPLIEVPTFQLKPAVALFDILPKPAIQKNPTHMEALGQSYGFTMYRHKVKTALKGSLKPGDVPRDRVLVYVNGERVGVIDRIYMVPATVTLDLKAGDVLELLVENMGRIDYGPALVEQRKGIVGNVTVGDDILLDWKTYPLALEQPPFPQAKYRGPAPSATSTPIFYSGSFDVETIGDTFLELPGWVKGIVWVNGVNLGRYWIVGPQQSLYLPGCFLKNKGNEITVLALEPLAEATSAVGISKRVWGNNPDPDAP
;
A
#
# COMPACT_ATOMS: atom_id res chain seq x y z
N MET A 1 -32.78 -20.91 18.59
CA MET A 1 -31.72 -21.91 18.40
C MET A 1 -30.64 -21.67 19.44
N LYS A 2 -30.15 -22.73 20.09
CA LYS A 2 -29.02 -22.66 21.04
C LYS A 2 -27.74 -23.12 20.36
N ILE A 3 -26.68 -22.31 20.44
CA ILE A 3 -25.37 -22.66 19.85
C ILE A 3 -24.26 -22.72 20.90
N ILE A 4 -23.28 -23.58 20.67
CA ILE A 4 -22.03 -23.63 21.44
C ILE A 4 -20.92 -23.01 20.59
N VAL A 5 -20.15 -22.09 21.16
CA VAL A 5 -18.91 -21.57 20.57
C VAL A 5 -17.75 -22.02 21.45
N ALA A 6 -17.05 -23.09 21.04
CA ALA A 6 -15.93 -23.65 21.78
C ALA A 6 -14.63 -22.96 21.39
N GLY A 7 -13.81 -22.59 22.37
CA GLY A 7 -12.64 -21.71 22.15
C GLY A 7 -13.03 -20.23 22.18
N SER A 8 -14.05 -19.90 22.96
CA SER A 8 -14.76 -18.61 22.97
C SER A 8 -13.92 -17.35 23.25
N THR A 9 -12.67 -17.49 23.71
CA THR A 9 -11.73 -16.37 23.90
C THR A 9 -10.84 -16.11 22.68
N GLY A 10 -10.92 -16.95 21.63
CA GLY A 10 -10.22 -16.76 20.37
C GLY A 10 -10.80 -15.60 19.53
N PHE A 11 -10.01 -15.06 18.60
CA PHE A 11 -10.42 -13.89 17.81
C PHE A 11 -11.57 -14.22 16.84
N VAL A 12 -11.51 -15.34 16.12
CA VAL A 12 -12.63 -15.84 15.29
C VAL A 12 -13.88 -16.05 16.13
N ALA A 13 -13.71 -16.63 17.33
CA ALA A 13 -14.83 -16.90 18.24
C ALA A 13 -15.47 -15.60 18.76
N THR A 14 -14.66 -14.58 19.02
CA THR A 14 -15.13 -13.26 19.44
C THR A 14 -16.02 -12.65 18.35
N GLU A 15 -15.63 -12.76 17.08
CA GLU A 15 -16.42 -12.25 15.96
C GLU A 15 -17.69 -13.09 15.69
N VAL A 16 -17.59 -14.43 15.79
CA VAL A 16 -18.77 -15.33 15.76
C VAL A 16 -19.77 -14.95 16.84
N ILE A 17 -19.32 -14.71 18.08
CA ILE A 17 -20.19 -14.28 19.18
C ILE A 17 -20.79 -12.90 18.86
N ARG A 18 -20.00 -11.95 18.37
CA ARG A 18 -20.46 -10.59 18.02
C ARG A 18 -21.61 -10.63 17.01
N GLN A 19 -21.46 -11.40 15.93
CA GLN A 19 -22.51 -11.56 14.92
C GLN A 19 -23.70 -12.36 15.45
N ALA A 20 -23.47 -13.42 16.22
CA ALA A 20 -24.54 -14.25 16.81
C ALA A 20 -25.45 -13.46 17.76
N LEU A 21 -24.91 -12.50 18.52
CA LEU A 21 -25.68 -11.63 19.41
C LEU A 21 -26.77 -10.85 18.67
N SER A 22 -26.50 -10.48 17.42
CA SER A 22 -27.42 -9.74 16.54
C SER A 22 -28.34 -10.65 15.71
N ASN A 23 -28.11 -11.96 15.70
CA ASN A 23 -28.92 -12.90 14.92
C ASN A 23 -30.23 -13.25 15.68
N PRO A 24 -31.42 -13.01 15.09
CA PRO A 24 -32.69 -13.23 15.77
C PRO A 24 -33.06 -14.73 15.92
N VAL A 25 -32.49 -15.62 15.10
CA VAL A 25 -32.72 -17.07 15.19
C VAL A 25 -31.95 -17.67 16.37
N ILE A 26 -30.82 -17.07 16.72
CA ILE A 26 -29.99 -17.49 17.85
C ILE A 26 -30.55 -16.87 19.13
N THR A 27 -31.01 -17.73 20.03
CA THR A 27 -31.67 -17.36 21.29
C THR A 27 -30.80 -17.65 22.50
N SER A 28 -29.72 -18.42 22.34
CA SER A 28 -28.75 -18.72 23.41
C SER A 28 -27.39 -19.08 22.80
N ILE A 29 -26.33 -18.50 23.35
CA ILE A 29 -24.93 -18.68 22.95
C ILE A 29 -24.15 -19.18 24.17
N VAL A 30 -23.73 -20.43 24.16
CA VAL A 30 -22.84 -20.98 25.20
C VAL A 30 -21.40 -20.76 24.77
N ALA A 31 -20.74 -19.79 25.39
CA ALA A 31 -19.33 -19.48 25.16
C ALA A 31 -18.45 -20.39 26.02
N LEU A 32 -18.01 -21.50 25.44
CA LEU A 32 -17.23 -22.54 26.11
C LEU A 32 -15.72 -22.26 25.99
N GLY A 33 -14.99 -22.25 27.09
CA GLY A 33 -13.54 -21.99 27.09
C GLY A 33 -12.87 -22.32 28.42
N ARG A 34 -11.53 -22.23 28.48
CA ARG A 34 -10.76 -22.40 29.74
C ARG A 34 -10.77 -21.18 30.65
N ARG A 35 -11.40 -20.09 30.22
CA ARG A 35 -11.53 -18.82 30.96
C ARG A 35 -12.89 -18.22 30.64
N THR A 36 -13.39 -17.35 31.51
CA THR A 36 -14.64 -16.64 31.25
C THR A 36 -14.53 -15.75 30.01
N THR A 37 -15.61 -15.68 29.24
CA THR A 37 -15.68 -14.91 27.98
C THR A 37 -16.46 -13.62 28.22
N ALA A 38 -15.87 -12.49 27.86
CA ALA A 38 -16.52 -11.19 27.94
C ALA A 38 -17.45 -10.96 26.75
N VAL A 39 -18.46 -10.10 26.93
CA VAL A 39 -19.27 -9.59 25.82
C VAL A 39 -18.37 -8.76 24.89
N PRO A 40 -18.37 -8.98 23.56
CA PRO A 40 -17.58 -8.18 22.63
C PRO A 40 -17.92 -6.68 22.70
N GLN A 41 -16.90 -5.81 22.74
CA GLN A 41 -17.07 -4.36 22.97
C GLN A 41 -17.79 -3.61 21.83
N ASN A 42 -17.87 -4.19 20.62
CA ASN A 42 -18.44 -3.58 19.42
C ASN A 42 -19.67 -4.34 18.88
N ALA A 43 -20.56 -4.79 19.76
CA ALA A 43 -21.66 -5.69 19.36
C ALA A 43 -22.70 -5.06 18.40
N GLY A 44 -22.75 -3.73 18.26
CA GLY A 44 -23.63 -3.02 17.33
C GLY A 44 -25.07 -2.83 17.87
N PRO A 45 -25.88 -1.97 17.25
CA PRO A 45 -27.18 -1.52 17.78
C PRO A 45 -28.30 -2.59 17.82
N GLY A 46 -28.05 -3.82 17.37
CA GLY A 46 -28.99 -4.95 17.39
C GLY A 46 -28.59 -6.14 18.27
N ALA A 47 -27.47 -6.02 19.01
CA ALA A 47 -26.95 -7.12 19.81
C ALA A 47 -27.68 -7.27 21.15
N ASP A 48 -28.07 -8.50 21.46
CA ASP A 48 -28.68 -8.87 22.74
C ASP A 48 -27.68 -9.67 23.58
N ALA A 49 -26.97 -8.97 24.47
CA ALA A 49 -25.98 -9.55 25.38
C ALA A 49 -26.56 -10.62 26.31
N SER A 50 -27.88 -10.62 26.57
CA SER A 50 -28.51 -11.62 27.44
C SER A 50 -28.49 -13.03 26.85
N LYS A 51 -28.26 -13.16 25.53
CA LYS A 51 -28.08 -14.45 24.85
C LYS A 51 -26.76 -15.14 25.24
N LEU A 52 -25.75 -14.40 25.70
CA LEU A 52 -24.41 -14.92 25.95
C LEU A 52 -24.28 -15.53 27.35
N LYS A 53 -23.92 -16.82 27.41
CA LYS A 53 -23.62 -17.53 28.64
C LYS A 53 -22.18 -18.06 28.62
N PRO A 54 -21.25 -17.43 29.36
CA PRO A 54 -19.90 -17.94 29.52
C PRO A 54 -19.88 -19.23 30.34
N VAL A 55 -19.18 -20.26 29.85
CA VAL A 55 -19.01 -21.54 30.54
C VAL A 55 -17.53 -21.91 30.55
N VAL A 56 -16.98 -22.01 31.75
CA VAL A 56 -15.59 -22.41 31.96
C VAL A 56 -15.51 -23.93 32.03
N CYS A 57 -14.65 -24.53 31.21
CA CYS A 57 -14.33 -25.95 31.20
C CYS A 57 -12.81 -26.09 31.38
N ASP A 58 -12.42 -26.62 32.54
CA ASP A 58 -11.01 -26.75 32.92
C ASP A 58 -10.33 -27.92 32.20
N ASP A 59 -11.08 -28.97 31.91
CA ASP A 59 -10.62 -30.18 31.24
C ASP A 59 -11.58 -30.62 30.12
N PHE A 60 -11.12 -30.48 28.88
CA PHE A 60 -11.87 -30.86 27.67
C PHE A 60 -11.84 -32.37 27.40
N GLU A 61 -11.15 -33.17 28.21
CA GLU A 61 -11.29 -34.63 28.21
C GLU A 61 -12.40 -35.12 29.13
N ASN A 62 -12.68 -34.37 30.21
CA ASN A 62 -13.59 -34.75 31.29
C ASN A 62 -14.54 -33.60 31.65
N TYR A 63 -15.61 -33.46 30.87
CA TYR A 63 -16.64 -32.46 31.12
C TYR A 63 -17.37 -32.76 32.43
N SER A 64 -17.38 -31.79 33.35
CA SER A 64 -18.16 -31.88 34.58
C SER A 64 -19.67 -31.89 34.29
N GLU A 65 -20.47 -32.44 35.20
CA GLU A 65 -21.93 -32.45 35.05
C GLU A 65 -22.53 -31.05 34.98
N SER A 66 -21.91 -30.05 35.63
CA SER A 66 -22.32 -28.65 35.49
C SER A 66 -22.09 -28.12 34.08
N VAL A 67 -20.94 -28.39 33.47
CA VAL A 67 -20.67 -28.00 32.08
C VAL A 67 -21.60 -28.74 31.12
N LYS A 68 -21.79 -30.06 31.29
CA LYS A 68 -22.72 -30.86 30.47
C LYS A 68 -24.15 -30.32 30.52
N LYS A 69 -24.63 -29.94 31.71
CA LYS A 69 -25.94 -29.31 31.89
C LYS A 69 -26.08 -28.03 31.08
N GLU A 70 -25.03 -27.21 31.01
CA GLU A 70 -25.03 -25.98 30.24
C GLU A 70 -24.93 -26.19 28.73
N LEU A 71 -24.23 -27.25 28.29
CA LEU A 71 -24.13 -27.61 26.87
C LEU A 71 -25.38 -28.34 26.34
N SER A 72 -26.17 -28.95 27.23
CA SER A 72 -27.39 -29.71 26.91
C SER A 72 -28.41 -28.88 26.10
N GLY A 73 -29.11 -29.51 25.16
CA GLY A 73 -30.07 -28.86 24.27
C GLY A 73 -29.48 -27.92 23.22
N ALA A 74 -28.18 -27.98 22.94
CA ALA A 74 -27.58 -27.21 21.84
C ALA A 74 -27.97 -27.78 20.48
N ASP A 75 -28.26 -26.91 19.52
CA ASP A 75 -28.60 -27.24 18.14
C ASP A 75 -27.38 -27.32 17.23
N ALA A 76 -26.34 -26.52 17.54
CA ALA A 76 -25.08 -26.52 16.82
C ALA A 76 -23.89 -26.24 17.74
N CYS A 77 -22.71 -26.72 17.34
CA CYS A 77 -21.43 -26.41 17.95
C CYS A 77 -20.45 -25.92 16.88
N ILE A 78 -19.91 -24.71 17.07
CA ILE A 78 -18.81 -24.16 16.30
C ILE A 78 -17.53 -24.38 17.11
N TRP A 79 -16.65 -25.24 16.62
CA TRP A 79 -15.44 -25.67 17.31
C TRP A 79 -14.21 -24.94 16.81
N LEU A 80 -13.65 -24.06 17.66
CA LEU A 80 -12.51 -23.19 17.37
C LEU A 80 -11.32 -23.45 18.30
N ILE A 81 -11.33 -24.54 19.07
CA ILE A 81 -10.21 -24.93 19.92
C ILE A 81 -9.10 -25.56 19.05
N ALA A 82 -7.96 -24.89 19.01
CA ALA A 82 -6.76 -25.37 18.34
C ALA A 82 -5.51 -24.68 18.89
N ALA A 83 -4.37 -25.37 18.84
CA ALA A 83 -3.06 -24.72 18.93
C ALA A 83 -2.62 -24.29 17.53
N THR A 84 -2.23 -23.04 17.35
CA THR A 84 -1.66 -22.55 16.06
C THR A 84 -0.31 -23.22 15.79
N PRO A 85 0.21 -23.23 14.53
CA PRO A 85 1.53 -23.78 14.25
C PRO A 85 2.64 -23.19 15.12
N SER A 86 2.60 -21.88 15.37
CA SER A 86 3.55 -21.19 16.26
C SER A 86 3.46 -21.66 17.70
N LYS A 87 2.25 -21.83 18.25
CA LYS A 87 2.04 -22.34 19.61
C LYS A 87 2.39 -23.83 19.72
N ALA A 88 2.07 -24.63 18.71
CA ALA A 88 2.39 -26.05 18.67
C ALA A 88 3.91 -26.29 18.71
N LYS A 89 4.71 -25.43 18.06
CA LYS A 89 6.18 -25.46 18.17
C LYS A 89 6.71 -25.12 19.56
N ALA A 90 5.94 -24.39 20.37
CA ALA A 90 6.33 -23.95 21.71
C ALA A 90 5.82 -24.87 22.83
N MET A 91 5.27 -26.06 22.50
CA MET A 91 4.77 -27.03 23.47
C MET A 91 5.18 -28.46 23.07
N PRO A 92 5.16 -29.42 24.01
CA PRO A 92 5.31 -30.84 23.70
C PRO A 92 4.32 -31.27 22.61
N TRP A 93 4.77 -32.13 21.69
CA TRP A 93 3.94 -32.60 20.58
C TRP A 93 2.64 -33.27 21.04
N GLU A 94 2.71 -34.05 22.13
CA GLU A 94 1.54 -34.68 22.74
C GLU A 94 0.51 -33.65 23.22
N ASP A 95 0.94 -32.49 23.72
CA ASP A 95 0.03 -31.42 24.13
C ASP A 95 -0.62 -30.74 22.91
N ALA A 96 0.14 -30.55 21.83
CA ALA A 96 -0.40 -30.02 20.57
C ALA A 96 -1.44 -30.97 19.97
N ARG A 97 -1.15 -32.29 19.99
CA ARG A 97 -2.06 -33.36 19.56
C ARG A 97 -3.29 -33.42 20.44
N LYS A 98 -3.11 -33.41 21.76
CA LYS A 98 -4.20 -33.37 22.74
C LYS A 98 -5.15 -32.20 22.50
N ILE A 99 -4.61 -30.99 22.31
CA ILE A 99 -5.42 -29.78 22.09
C ILE A 99 -6.14 -29.81 20.74
N CYS A 100 -5.45 -30.21 19.67
CA CYS A 100 -5.99 -30.13 18.32
C CYS A 100 -6.91 -31.29 17.95
N LEU A 101 -6.62 -32.49 18.44
CA LEU A 101 -7.27 -33.74 18.08
C LEU A 101 -8.13 -34.27 19.22
N ASP A 102 -7.53 -34.61 20.36
CA ASP A 102 -8.24 -35.35 21.42
C ASP A 102 -9.39 -34.53 22.02
N TYR A 103 -9.15 -33.23 22.30
CA TYR A 103 -10.20 -32.32 22.77
C TYR A 103 -11.35 -32.19 21.75
N THR A 104 -11.03 -32.15 20.45
CA THR A 104 -12.03 -32.03 19.38
C THR A 104 -12.91 -33.28 19.32
N VAL A 105 -12.27 -34.46 19.28
CA VAL A 105 -12.97 -35.75 19.23
C VAL A 105 -13.80 -35.94 20.49
N LYS A 106 -13.24 -35.64 21.66
CA LYS A 106 -13.99 -35.76 22.92
C LYS A 106 -15.14 -34.76 23.01
N GLY A 107 -14.95 -33.57 22.46
CA GLY A 107 -15.96 -32.53 22.38
C GLY A 107 -17.18 -32.98 21.58
N ILE A 108 -16.98 -33.47 20.36
CA ILE A 108 -18.09 -33.95 19.52
C ILE A 108 -18.79 -35.17 20.14
N GLU A 109 -18.03 -36.13 20.69
CA GLU A 109 -18.59 -37.29 21.39
C GLU A 109 -19.46 -36.89 22.57
N THR A 110 -18.96 -35.98 23.41
CA THR A 110 -19.66 -35.56 24.63
C THR A 110 -20.91 -34.78 24.27
N ILE A 111 -20.81 -33.77 23.40
CA ILE A 111 -21.94 -32.91 23.05
C ILE A 111 -23.04 -33.69 22.33
N ALA A 112 -22.67 -34.65 21.46
CA ALA A 112 -23.63 -35.48 20.73
C ALA A 112 -24.46 -36.41 21.65
N GLN A 113 -23.94 -36.76 22.82
CA GLN A 113 -24.63 -37.61 23.80
C GLN A 113 -25.51 -36.83 24.78
N LEU A 114 -25.45 -35.50 24.77
CA LEU A 114 -26.25 -34.70 25.70
C LEU A 114 -27.73 -34.72 25.31
N PRO A 115 -28.66 -34.65 26.28
CA PRO A 115 -30.09 -34.59 26.00
C PRO A 115 -30.44 -33.42 25.07
N ARG A 116 -31.27 -33.68 24.06
CA ARG A 116 -31.83 -32.70 23.12
C ARG A 116 -33.32 -32.99 22.94
N ASP A 117 -34.10 -31.98 22.57
CA ASP A 117 -35.54 -32.14 22.37
C ASP A 117 -35.83 -33.19 21.29
N SER A 118 -36.81 -34.06 21.51
CA SER A 118 -37.09 -35.25 20.67
C SER A 118 -37.55 -34.95 19.23
N ALA A 119 -37.84 -33.69 18.92
CA ALA A 119 -38.14 -33.18 17.57
C ALA A 119 -36.96 -32.41 16.93
N SER A 120 -35.79 -32.41 17.55
CA SER A 120 -34.64 -31.60 17.11
C SER A 120 -33.99 -32.16 15.85
N LYS A 121 -33.57 -31.24 14.97
CA LYS A 121 -32.69 -31.52 13.82
C LYS A 121 -31.36 -32.13 14.32
N PRO A 122 -30.61 -32.85 13.47
CA PRO A 122 -29.27 -33.32 13.81
C PRO A 122 -28.42 -32.21 14.43
N LEU A 123 -27.53 -32.58 15.36
CA LEU A 123 -26.57 -31.64 15.94
C LEU A 123 -25.61 -31.25 14.83
N ARG A 124 -25.50 -29.95 14.54
CA ARG A 124 -24.53 -29.47 13.54
C ARG A 124 -23.20 -29.18 14.22
N PHE A 125 -22.16 -29.92 13.88
CA PHE A 125 -20.82 -29.76 14.42
C PHE A 125 -19.86 -29.21 13.36
N ILE A 126 -19.43 -27.96 13.52
CA ILE A 126 -18.59 -27.27 12.55
C ILE A 126 -17.18 -27.16 13.11
N TYR A 127 -16.26 -27.94 12.55
CA TYR A 127 -14.85 -27.95 12.95
C TYR A 127 -14.04 -27.01 12.07
N THR A 128 -13.28 -26.10 12.69
CA THR A 128 -12.35 -25.23 11.95
C THR A 128 -10.95 -25.83 11.97
N SER A 129 -10.47 -26.26 10.80
CA SER A 129 -9.18 -26.91 10.57
C SER A 129 -8.12 -25.89 10.12
N GLY A 130 -7.37 -26.18 9.05
CA GLY A 130 -6.47 -25.25 8.35
C GLY A 130 -6.35 -25.63 6.88
N ALA A 131 -6.09 -24.64 6.01
CA ALA A 131 -6.15 -24.81 4.55
C ALA A 131 -5.29 -25.96 3.98
N LYS A 132 -4.10 -26.23 4.54
CA LYS A 132 -3.22 -27.34 4.09
C LYS A 132 -3.33 -28.64 4.92
N ALA A 133 -4.33 -28.78 5.79
CA ALA A 133 -4.50 -30.01 6.54
C ALA A 133 -4.74 -31.20 5.58
N GLN A 134 -4.03 -32.31 5.80
CA GLN A 134 -3.99 -33.43 4.86
C GLN A 134 -4.61 -34.68 5.50
N ARG A 135 -5.74 -35.14 4.97
CA ARG A 135 -6.46 -36.32 5.49
C ARG A 135 -5.76 -37.63 5.15
N ASP A 136 -5.13 -37.71 3.97
CA ASP A 136 -4.34 -38.89 3.59
C ASP A 136 -3.05 -38.95 4.39
N GLN A 137 -3.01 -39.87 5.35
CA GLN A 137 -1.88 -40.04 6.26
C GLN A 137 -0.59 -40.51 5.57
N SER A 138 -0.67 -40.97 4.32
CA SER A 138 0.51 -41.34 3.52
C SER A 138 1.17 -40.14 2.82
N GLN A 139 0.47 -39.02 2.70
CA GLN A 139 0.88 -37.86 1.90
C GLN A 139 1.46 -36.75 2.80
N LYS A 140 2.56 -37.01 3.49
CA LYS A 140 3.17 -36.03 4.43
C LYS A 140 3.71 -34.79 3.68
N PRO A 141 3.15 -33.59 3.91
CA PRO A 141 3.67 -32.36 3.30
C PRO A 141 5.07 -31.99 3.83
N TRP A 142 5.87 -31.31 3.00
CA TRP A 142 7.24 -30.93 3.35
C TRP A 142 7.31 -29.85 4.45
N ILE A 143 6.39 -28.88 4.43
CA ILE A 143 6.24 -27.85 5.47
C ILE A 143 5.19 -28.29 6.48
N LEU A 144 5.54 -28.24 7.77
CA LEU A 144 4.64 -28.56 8.90
C LEU A 144 3.98 -29.94 8.80
N GLY A 145 4.66 -30.91 8.16
CA GLY A 145 4.08 -32.22 7.80
C GLY A 145 3.28 -32.91 8.90
N ASP A 146 3.89 -33.15 10.06
CA ASP A 146 3.20 -33.83 11.18
C ASP A 146 1.99 -33.04 11.70
N TYR A 147 2.11 -31.71 11.77
CA TYR A 147 1.01 -30.82 12.16
C TYR A 147 -0.15 -30.89 11.15
N THR A 148 0.15 -30.85 9.85
CA THR A 148 -0.88 -30.94 8.80
C THR A 148 -1.56 -32.30 8.76
N LEU A 149 -0.83 -33.39 9.00
CA LEU A 149 -1.38 -34.74 9.10
C LEU A 149 -2.27 -34.89 10.34
N MET A 150 -1.84 -34.40 11.50
CA MET A 150 -2.64 -34.39 12.74
C MET A 150 -3.95 -33.62 12.57
N ARG A 151 -3.92 -32.46 11.92
CA ARG A 151 -5.14 -31.69 11.62
C ARG A 151 -6.05 -32.47 10.66
N GLY A 152 -5.50 -33.12 9.64
CA GLY A 152 -6.27 -33.96 8.73
C GLY A 152 -6.82 -35.23 9.38
N GLU A 153 -6.10 -35.86 10.31
CA GLU A 153 -6.60 -36.97 11.13
C GLU A 153 -7.81 -36.51 11.95
N THR A 154 -7.74 -35.30 12.52
CA THR A 154 -8.85 -34.71 13.26
C THR A 154 -10.08 -34.49 12.37
N GLU A 155 -9.87 -33.98 11.15
CA GLU A 155 -10.96 -33.83 10.16
C GLU A 155 -11.64 -35.17 9.89
N SER A 156 -10.86 -36.22 9.59
CA SER A 156 -11.40 -37.55 9.31
C SER A 156 -12.19 -38.08 10.51
N ARG A 157 -11.69 -37.97 11.74
CA ARG A 157 -12.39 -38.44 12.94
C ARG A 157 -13.71 -37.72 13.20
N VAL A 158 -13.77 -36.40 12.98
CA VAL A 158 -15.00 -35.62 13.11
C VAL A 158 -16.05 -36.07 12.10
N LEU A 159 -15.64 -36.26 10.85
CA LEU A 159 -16.53 -36.67 9.76
C LEU A 159 -16.99 -38.13 9.92
N ASP A 160 -16.09 -39.02 10.29
CA ASP A 160 -16.41 -40.42 10.57
C ASP A 160 -17.39 -40.55 11.75
N PHE A 161 -17.21 -39.75 12.82
CA PHE A 161 -18.15 -39.71 13.93
C PHE A 161 -19.55 -39.31 13.47
N ALA A 162 -19.67 -38.24 12.67
CA ALA A 162 -20.95 -37.79 12.13
C ALA A 162 -21.59 -38.86 11.23
N LYS A 163 -20.81 -39.50 10.35
CA LYS A 163 -21.28 -40.58 9.46
C LYS A 163 -21.78 -41.79 10.24
N ASN A 164 -21.11 -42.14 11.33
CA ASN A 164 -21.48 -43.27 12.20
C ASN A 164 -22.58 -42.94 13.22
N SER A 165 -23.02 -41.67 13.29
CA SER A 165 -24.05 -41.22 14.22
C SER A 165 -25.48 -41.60 13.79
N ASN A 166 -25.66 -42.25 12.63
CA ASN A 166 -26.96 -42.56 12.04
C ASN A 166 -27.89 -41.35 11.90
N GLY A 167 -27.32 -40.19 11.52
CA GLY A 167 -28.07 -38.95 11.32
C GLY A 167 -28.38 -38.18 12.61
N ALA A 168 -27.78 -38.55 13.75
CA ALA A 168 -27.86 -37.76 14.98
C ALA A 168 -26.98 -36.50 14.93
N VAL A 169 -25.89 -36.54 14.14
CA VAL A 169 -24.92 -35.46 13.97
C VAL A 169 -24.65 -35.21 12.48
N GLU A 170 -24.68 -33.95 12.07
CA GLU A 170 -24.14 -33.47 10.80
C GLU A 170 -22.84 -32.72 11.09
N ALA A 171 -21.77 -32.99 10.34
CA ALA A 171 -20.49 -32.30 10.54
C ALA A 171 -19.98 -31.63 9.26
N CYS A 172 -19.30 -30.51 9.46
CA CYS A 172 -18.64 -29.75 8.41
C CYS A 172 -17.23 -29.37 8.85
N VAL A 173 -16.28 -29.41 7.92
CA VAL A 173 -14.91 -28.95 8.11
C VAL A 173 -14.71 -27.63 7.37
N ALA A 174 -14.47 -26.55 8.10
CA ALA A 174 -14.03 -25.28 7.52
C ALA A 174 -12.49 -25.26 7.44
N LYS A 175 -11.94 -25.00 6.25
CA LYS A 175 -10.50 -24.94 5.99
C LYS A 175 -10.10 -23.50 5.61
N PRO A 176 -10.01 -22.60 6.60
CA PRO A 176 -9.59 -21.24 6.33
C PRO A 176 -8.11 -21.20 5.95
N GLY A 177 -7.79 -20.31 5.01
CA GLY A 177 -6.43 -19.86 4.74
C GLY A 177 -6.00 -18.87 5.81
N ILE A 178 -5.45 -17.72 5.41
CA ILE A 178 -5.05 -16.68 6.33
C ILE A 178 -6.28 -15.87 6.73
N ILE A 179 -6.66 -15.91 8.01
CA ILE A 179 -7.79 -15.12 8.52
C ILE A 179 -7.27 -13.73 8.89
N ASP A 180 -7.71 -12.72 8.15
CA ASP A 180 -7.44 -11.32 8.45
C ASP A 180 -8.42 -10.82 9.51
N ALA A 181 -7.92 -10.22 10.59
CA ALA A 181 -8.76 -9.78 11.71
C ALA A 181 -8.29 -8.39 12.18
N PRO A 182 -9.14 -7.35 12.10
CA PRO A 182 -8.77 -6.01 12.51
C PRO A 182 -8.25 -5.96 13.97
N GLY A 183 -6.98 -5.59 14.13
CA GLY A 183 -6.37 -5.23 15.42
C GLY A 183 -5.85 -6.37 16.30
N ARG A 184 -5.67 -7.61 15.81
CA ARG A 184 -5.09 -8.71 16.62
C ARG A 184 -4.16 -9.70 15.90
N THR A 185 -3.84 -9.51 14.62
CA THR A 185 -2.77 -10.25 13.95
C THR A 185 -1.42 -9.68 14.37
N GLY A 186 -0.67 -10.43 15.19
CA GLY A 186 0.65 -10.02 15.64
C GLY A 186 1.75 -10.34 14.63
N VAL A 187 2.87 -9.61 14.75
CA VAL A 187 4.21 -9.68 14.13
C VAL A 187 4.55 -10.93 13.29
N VAL A 188 4.20 -12.14 13.74
CA VAL A 188 4.48 -13.40 13.02
C VAL A 188 3.72 -13.53 11.69
N MET A 189 2.56 -12.89 11.53
CA MET A 189 1.80 -12.87 10.25
C MET A 189 2.07 -11.66 9.36
N SER A 190 2.68 -10.58 9.86
CA SER A 190 3.23 -9.53 8.97
C SER A 190 4.37 -10.10 8.11
N VAL A 191 5.20 -10.96 8.73
CA VAL A 191 6.28 -11.68 8.06
C VAL A 191 5.73 -12.85 7.22
N LEU A 192 4.74 -13.62 7.70
CA LEU A 192 4.15 -14.73 6.94
C LEU A 192 3.04 -14.33 5.94
N GLY A 193 2.50 -13.12 5.99
CA GLY A 193 1.53 -12.62 5.01
C GLY A 193 2.22 -12.27 3.71
N SER A 194 3.41 -11.69 3.80
CA SER A 194 4.28 -11.37 2.65
C SER A 194 5.13 -12.59 2.24
N ILE A 195 5.74 -13.32 3.18
CA ILE A 195 6.56 -14.52 2.86
C ILE A 195 5.71 -15.77 2.58
N GLY A 196 4.56 -15.92 3.23
CA GLY A 196 3.63 -17.04 2.98
C GLY A 196 2.86 -16.92 1.67
N ARG A 197 2.70 -15.69 1.14
CA ARG A 197 2.17 -15.42 -0.21
C ARG A 197 3.06 -16.02 -1.29
N ALA A 198 4.38 -15.84 -1.19
CA ALA A 198 5.33 -16.31 -2.20
C ALA A 198 5.69 -17.81 -2.07
N ILE A 199 5.61 -18.41 -0.87
CA ILE A 199 6.12 -19.78 -0.62
C ILE A 199 5.00 -20.85 -0.46
N ILE A 200 3.79 -20.51 0.02
CA ILE A 200 2.79 -21.52 0.45
C ILE A 200 1.42 -21.41 -0.26
N GLY A 201 1.11 -20.27 -0.91
CA GLY A 201 -0.09 -20.09 -1.74
C GLY A 201 -1.40 -20.27 -0.94
N LEU A 202 -1.57 -19.53 0.15
CA LEU A 202 -2.77 -19.58 0.99
C LEU A 202 -3.66 -18.35 0.80
N PRO A 203 -4.94 -18.52 0.42
CA PRO A 203 -5.89 -17.41 0.24
C PRO A 203 -6.21 -16.70 1.57
N ILE A 204 -6.55 -15.41 1.50
CA ILE A 204 -6.92 -14.58 2.66
C ILE A 204 -8.45 -14.47 2.73
N LEU A 205 -9.01 -14.54 3.94
CA LEU A 205 -10.41 -14.25 4.20
C LEU A 205 -10.57 -13.39 5.46
N ASP A 206 -11.53 -12.48 5.45
CA ASP A 206 -11.78 -11.60 6.59
C ASP A 206 -12.45 -12.37 7.74
N VAL A 207 -12.14 -11.98 8.98
CA VAL A 207 -12.69 -12.61 10.20
C VAL A 207 -14.21 -12.54 10.24
N SER A 208 -14.79 -11.47 9.69
CA SER A 208 -16.24 -11.32 9.57
C SER A 208 -16.83 -12.28 8.53
N GLU A 209 -16.11 -12.57 7.44
CA GLU A 209 -16.54 -13.51 6.39
C GLU A 209 -16.56 -14.95 6.91
N ILE A 210 -15.49 -15.39 7.58
CA ILE A 210 -15.48 -16.73 8.19
C ILE A 210 -16.55 -16.84 9.29
N ALA A 211 -16.70 -15.82 10.14
CA ALA A 211 -17.72 -15.84 11.19
C ALA A 211 -19.14 -15.92 10.62
N ALA A 212 -19.43 -15.12 9.58
CA ALA A 212 -20.71 -15.15 8.88
C ALA A 212 -20.98 -16.52 8.26
N THR A 213 -19.99 -17.12 7.62
CA THR A 213 -20.12 -18.48 7.07
C THR A 213 -20.37 -19.52 8.15
N LEU A 214 -19.59 -19.55 9.22
CA LEU A 214 -19.77 -20.52 10.31
C LEU A 214 -21.16 -20.41 10.93
N LEU A 215 -21.68 -19.19 11.10
CA LEU A 215 -23.04 -18.96 11.58
C LEU A 215 -24.09 -19.37 10.56
N GLN A 216 -23.87 -19.10 9.29
CA GLN A 216 -24.77 -19.53 8.21
C GLN A 216 -24.92 -21.05 8.17
N GLN A 217 -23.81 -21.78 8.28
CA GLN A 217 -23.84 -23.25 8.33
C GLN A 217 -24.54 -23.76 9.60
N ALA A 218 -24.30 -23.09 10.74
CA ALA A 218 -24.94 -23.45 12.00
C ALA A 218 -26.47 -23.26 11.92
N VAL A 219 -26.94 -22.11 11.44
CA VAL A 219 -28.36 -21.74 11.45
C VAL A 219 -29.13 -22.39 10.31
N ASN A 220 -28.61 -22.36 9.08
CA ASN A 220 -29.37 -22.72 7.89
C ASN A 220 -29.11 -24.16 7.43
N GLY A 221 -28.04 -24.80 7.91
CA GLY A 221 -27.66 -26.16 7.54
C GLY A 221 -26.32 -26.20 6.83
N ILE A 222 -25.71 -27.39 6.84
CA ILE A 222 -24.41 -27.64 6.22
C ILE A 222 -24.58 -27.80 4.71
N GLU A 223 -23.96 -26.91 3.93
CA GLU A 223 -24.01 -26.87 2.46
C GLU A 223 -23.20 -28.01 1.84
N GLN A 224 -22.01 -28.29 2.40
CA GLN A 224 -21.10 -29.35 1.96
C GLN A 224 -20.19 -29.79 3.10
N GLU A 225 -19.62 -30.98 2.98
CA GLU A 225 -18.78 -31.59 4.03
C GLU A 225 -17.53 -30.78 4.35
N THR A 226 -16.88 -30.21 3.34
CA THR A 226 -15.64 -29.43 3.49
C THR A 226 -15.78 -28.09 2.80
N LEU A 227 -15.66 -27.01 3.54
CA LEU A 227 -15.65 -25.64 3.03
C LEU A 227 -14.20 -25.18 2.88
N PHE A 228 -13.78 -24.99 1.64
CA PHE A 228 -12.48 -24.39 1.35
C PHE A 228 -12.57 -22.87 1.51
N THR A 229 -11.43 -22.20 1.47
CA THR A 229 -11.39 -20.75 1.73
C THR A 229 -12.29 -19.96 0.80
N ASP A 230 -12.36 -20.32 -0.49
CA ASP A 230 -13.24 -19.64 -1.45
C ASP A 230 -14.72 -19.82 -1.13
N ASP A 231 -15.11 -20.99 -0.59
CA ASP A 231 -16.47 -21.21 -0.09
C ASP A 231 -16.76 -20.32 1.12
N LEU A 232 -15.81 -20.21 2.04
CA LEU A 232 -15.94 -19.36 3.23
C LEU A 232 -16.10 -17.89 2.86
N VAL A 233 -15.36 -17.41 1.86
CA VAL A 233 -15.46 -16.04 1.34
C VAL A 233 -16.78 -15.84 0.60
N ARG A 234 -17.12 -16.74 -0.32
CA ARG A 234 -18.36 -16.69 -1.13
C ARG A 234 -19.61 -16.65 -0.24
N ILE A 235 -19.71 -17.56 0.72
CA ILE A 235 -20.85 -17.64 1.64
C ILE A 235 -20.86 -16.42 2.56
N GLY A 236 -19.72 -16.06 3.14
CA GLY A 236 -19.60 -14.97 4.10
C GLY A 236 -20.00 -13.63 3.51
N ARG A 237 -19.45 -13.29 2.33
CA ARG A 237 -19.82 -12.07 1.60
C ARG A 237 -21.29 -12.01 1.25
N LYS A 238 -21.87 -13.13 0.81
CA LYS A 238 -23.31 -13.19 0.47
C LYS A 238 -24.19 -12.90 1.69
N VAL A 239 -23.85 -13.45 2.86
CA VAL A 239 -24.59 -13.21 4.11
C VAL A 239 -24.43 -11.75 4.55
N LEU A 240 -23.21 -11.25 4.60
CA LEU A 240 -22.92 -9.88 5.05
C LEU A 240 -23.53 -8.82 4.12
N ALA A 241 -23.58 -9.06 2.82
CA ALA A 241 -24.23 -8.18 1.85
C ALA A 241 -25.76 -8.11 2.08
N ALA A 242 -26.40 -9.24 2.37
CA ALA A 242 -27.84 -9.28 2.66
C ALA A 242 -28.20 -8.50 3.94
N GLU A 243 -27.32 -8.54 4.96
CA GLU A 243 -27.50 -7.78 6.21
C GLU A 243 -27.38 -6.26 5.99
N LYS A 244 -26.44 -5.81 5.13
CA LYS A 244 -26.28 -4.39 4.79
C LYS A 244 -27.49 -3.81 4.05
N VAL A 245 -28.11 -4.59 3.14
CA VAL A 245 -29.33 -4.16 2.43
C VAL A 245 -30.53 -4.07 3.37
N GLY A 246 -30.63 -4.96 4.37
CA GLY A 246 -31.68 -4.92 5.39
C GLY A 246 -31.57 -3.74 6.38
N GLN A 247 -30.36 -3.23 6.64
CA GLN A 247 -30.14 -2.06 7.50
C GLN A 247 -30.34 -0.72 6.78
N ALA A 248 -30.19 -0.67 5.45
CA ALA A 248 -30.34 0.56 4.65
C ALA A 248 -31.82 0.97 4.42
N PHE A 249 -32.80 0.10 4.71
CA PHE A 249 -34.22 0.38 4.52
C PHE A 249 -35.09 -0.16 5.65
N PRO A 250 -35.52 0.68 6.62
CA PRO A 250 -36.67 0.34 7.45
C PRO A 250 -37.91 0.28 6.54
N ALA A 251 -38.50 -0.90 6.41
CA ALA A 251 -39.65 -1.22 5.54
C ALA A 251 -40.92 -0.36 5.77
N ALA A 252 -40.91 0.56 6.74
CA ALA A 252 -42.03 1.45 7.04
C ALA A 252 -42.10 2.72 6.15
N THR A 253 -41.04 3.08 5.42
CA THR A 253 -40.96 4.43 4.80
C THR A 253 -41.21 4.47 3.28
N TYR A 254 -41.28 3.30 2.62
CA TYR A 254 -41.41 3.23 1.15
C TYR A 254 -42.87 3.27 0.66
N MET A 255 -43.82 2.70 1.44
CA MET A 255 -45.24 2.66 1.06
C MET A 255 -45.97 4.01 1.17
N GLN A 256 -45.47 4.95 1.99
CA GLN A 256 -46.09 6.27 2.15
C GLN A 256 -45.64 7.31 1.12
N ARG A 257 -44.46 7.13 0.50
CA ARG A 257 -43.94 8.06 -0.53
C ARG A 257 -44.36 7.69 -1.95
N CYS A 258 -44.59 6.41 -2.24
CA CYS A 258 -45.13 5.97 -3.54
C CYS A 258 -46.59 6.41 -3.78
N GLN A 259 -47.39 6.64 -2.72
CA GLN A 259 -48.77 7.14 -2.88
C GLN A 259 -48.87 8.65 -3.16
N ILE A 260 -47.81 9.42 -2.89
CA ILE A 260 -47.80 10.88 -3.11
C ILE A 260 -47.25 11.22 -4.52
N TRP A 261 -46.32 10.41 -5.04
CA TRP A 261 -45.76 10.60 -6.38
C TRP A 261 -46.69 10.11 -7.52
N LEU A 262 -47.54 9.10 -7.25
CA LEU A 262 -48.51 8.57 -8.24
C LEU A 262 -49.79 9.42 -8.39
N ARG A 263 -49.92 10.57 -7.71
CA ARG A 263 -51.07 11.48 -7.86
C ARG A 263 -50.79 12.77 -8.64
N SER A 264 -49.55 13.05 -9.03
CA SER A 264 -49.20 14.35 -9.64
C SER A 264 -48.86 14.33 -11.14
N ASN A 265 -48.76 13.17 -11.81
CA ASN A 265 -48.37 13.11 -13.23
C ASN A 265 -49.36 12.34 -14.11
N THR A 266 -50.60 12.80 -14.13
CA THR A 266 -51.56 12.52 -15.20
C THR A 266 -52.07 13.83 -15.74
N ASP A 267 -51.35 14.42 -16.70
CA ASP A 267 -52.01 15.11 -17.79
C ASP A 267 -51.10 15.33 -19.01
N ASN A 268 -51.73 15.13 -20.16
CA ASN A 268 -51.33 15.46 -21.54
C ASN A 268 -50.26 14.63 -22.28
N SER A 269 -50.83 13.64 -22.97
CA SER A 269 -50.47 13.04 -24.24
C SER A 269 -50.29 14.00 -25.44
N SER A 270 -49.61 13.45 -26.46
CA SER A 270 -49.69 13.70 -27.92
C SER A 270 -49.00 14.93 -28.52
N HIS A 271 -47.87 14.71 -29.20
CA HIS A 271 -47.87 14.50 -30.66
C HIS A 271 -46.51 13.96 -31.16
N HIS A 272 -46.58 13.01 -32.09
CA HIS A 272 -45.46 12.36 -32.76
C HIS A 272 -45.44 12.75 -34.25
N ALA A 273 -44.23 12.71 -34.82
CA ALA A 273 -43.87 12.56 -36.24
C ALA A 273 -43.84 13.81 -37.14
N PHE A 274 -42.64 14.17 -37.63
CA PHE A 274 -42.37 14.38 -39.06
C PHE A 274 -40.86 14.41 -39.43
N PHE A 275 -40.52 13.60 -40.43
CA PHE A 275 -39.37 13.61 -41.37
C PHE A 275 -37.92 13.18 -40.99
N LEU A 276 -37.54 12.03 -41.58
CA LEU A 276 -36.21 11.69 -42.12
C LEU A 276 -36.05 12.28 -43.54
N LYS A 277 -34.90 12.88 -43.88
CA LYS A 277 -34.05 12.50 -45.04
C LYS A 277 -32.92 13.49 -45.38
N THR A 278 -31.77 12.89 -45.72
CA THR A 278 -30.75 13.24 -46.73
C THR A 278 -29.75 14.38 -46.50
N GLY A 279 -28.48 14.06 -46.77
CA GLY A 279 -27.55 15.00 -47.44
C GLY A 279 -26.07 14.80 -47.11
N ALA A 280 -25.36 14.01 -47.94
CA ALA A 280 -23.91 13.95 -47.98
C ALA A 280 -23.36 14.77 -49.17
N SER A 281 -22.06 15.09 -49.10
CA SER A 281 -21.13 15.64 -50.12
C SER A 281 -21.03 17.16 -50.28
N ALA A 282 -19.82 17.71 -50.15
CA ALA A 282 -18.99 18.12 -51.31
C ALA A 282 -17.66 18.75 -50.86
N HIS A 283 -16.56 18.18 -51.36
CA HIS A 283 -15.23 18.81 -51.51
C HIS A 283 -15.23 19.54 -52.86
N GLU A 284 -14.63 20.73 -52.97
CA GLU A 284 -13.43 21.00 -53.80
C GLU A 284 -13.08 22.51 -53.95
N GLN A 285 -11.77 22.73 -54.17
CA GLN A 285 -11.10 23.82 -54.89
C GLN A 285 -10.79 25.15 -54.19
N PHE A 286 -9.48 25.44 -54.05
CA PHE A 286 -8.91 26.73 -54.46
C PHE A 286 -7.40 26.63 -54.82
N ASN A 287 -7.11 27.10 -56.04
CA ASN A 287 -5.90 27.71 -56.63
C ASN A 287 -4.53 27.01 -56.74
N ARG A 288 -4.17 26.71 -58.00
CA ARG A 288 -2.81 26.68 -58.55
C ARG A 288 -2.42 28.04 -59.11
N ALA A 289 -1.18 28.46 -58.87
CA ALA A 289 -0.53 29.59 -59.50
C ALA A 289 0.17 29.21 -60.82
N SER A 290 0.37 30.26 -61.60
CA SER A 290 0.78 30.44 -63.00
C SER A 290 2.12 29.83 -63.45
N SER A 291 2.18 29.71 -64.78
CA SER A 291 3.14 29.08 -65.67
C SER A 291 4.21 30.01 -66.29
N THR A 292 5.17 29.39 -67.03
CA THR A 292 6.02 29.85 -68.16
C THR A 292 7.32 30.63 -67.85
N ASN A 293 8.48 30.47 -68.54
CA ASN A 293 8.92 29.67 -69.70
C ASN A 293 10.47 29.67 -69.85
N LEU A 294 11.00 28.57 -70.41
CA LEU A 294 12.18 28.32 -71.29
C LEU A 294 13.56 29.04 -71.16
N ASN A 295 14.64 28.24 -71.15
CA ASN A 295 15.68 28.24 -72.21
C ASN A 295 16.67 27.04 -72.13
N MET A 296 17.27 26.67 -73.28
CA MET A 296 17.98 25.41 -73.58
C MET A 296 19.52 25.54 -73.79
N ARG A 297 20.25 24.43 -73.51
CA ARG A 297 21.52 23.87 -74.13
C ARG A 297 22.94 24.41 -73.72
N PRO A 298 24.06 23.64 -73.92
CA PRO A 298 24.41 22.27 -73.45
C PRO A 298 25.93 22.04 -73.06
N PHE A 299 26.32 20.80 -72.66
CA PHE A 299 27.68 20.21 -72.48
C PHE A 299 28.52 20.67 -71.25
N TRP A 300 29.02 19.81 -70.35
CA TRP A 300 29.95 18.67 -70.56
C TRP A 300 29.76 17.50 -69.58
N LEU A 301 30.14 16.30 -70.06
CA LEU A 301 30.22 15.01 -69.38
C LEU A 301 31.22 14.98 -68.21
N LEU A 302 30.88 14.24 -67.15
CA LEU A 302 31.80 13.28 -66.54
C LEU A 302 31.01 12.09 -65.94
N THR A 303 31.48 10.92 -66.32
CA THR A 303 30.96 9.57 -66.09
C THR A 303 30.98 9.15 -64.63
N SER A 304 29.90 8.53 -64.14
CA SER A 304 29.94 7.50 -63.09
C SER A 304 28.67 6.65 -63.19
N LEU A 305 28.85 5.35 -63.39
CA LEU A 305 27.82 4.31 -63.34
C LEU A 305 27.00 4.44 -62.05
N ALA A 306 25.70 4.73 -62.16
CA ALA A 306 24.72 4.44 -61.12
C ALA A 306 23.89 3.25 -61.59
N ALA A 307 24.08 2.12 -60.91
CA ALA A 307 23.21 0.98 -61.01
C ALA A 307 21.77 1.40 -60.69
N ILE A 308 20.84 0.87 -61.47
CA ILE A 308 19.40 0.96 -61.24
C ILE A 308 19.11 0.22 -59.93
N LEU A 309 19.11 0.95 -58.82
CA LEU A 309 18.32 0.58 -57.64
C LEU A 309 17.03 1.38 -57.78
N GLY A 310 15.94 0.66 -58.08
CA GLY A 310 14.61 1.24 -57.94
C GLY A 310 14.43 1.79 -56.52
N PRO A 311 13.51 2.74 -56.29
CA PRO A 311 13.22 3.17 -54.93
C PRO A 311 12.81 1.91 -54.17
N ALA A 312 13.65 1.47 -53.23
CA ALA A 312 13.20 0.56 -52.20
C ALA A 312 12.00 1.26 -51.59
N ALA A 313 10.82 0.66 -51.75
CA ALA A 313 9.66 1.09 -51.01
C ALA A 313 10.07 1.08 -49.55
N CYS A 314 10.28 2.26 -48.97
CA CYS A 314 10.45 2.41 -47.55
C CYS A 314 9.09 2.01 -46.99
N THR A 315 8.94 0.74 -46.66
CA THR A 315 7.83 0.31 -45.82
C THR A 315 8.05 1.05 -44.52
N ASP A 316 7.23 2.05 -44.22
CA ASP A 316 7.22 2.74 -42.93
C ASP A 316 6.93 1.69 -41.85
N THR A 317 7.98 1.05 -41.34
CA THR A 317 7.87 0.08 -40.26
C THR A 317 7.47 0.84 -39.01
N VAL A 318 6.35 0.45 -38.38
CA VAL A 318 5.91 1.01 -37.09
C VAL A 318 7.10 1.01 -36.12
N PRO A 319 7.49 2.17 -35.56
CA PRO A 319 8.74 2.28 -34.79
C PRO A 319 8.81 1.35 -33.59
N PHE A 320 7.70 1.12 -32.88
CA PHE A 320 7.62 0.10 -31.84
C PHE A 320 6.24 -0.56 -31.83
N THR A 321 6.21 -1.89 -31.77
CA THR A 321 4.98 -2.70 -31.73
C THR A 321 5.31 -4.06 -31.08
N TYR A 322 4.36 -4.97 -31.02
CA TYR A 322 4.60 -6.36 -30.62
C TYR A 322 3.80 -7.35 -31.47
N ASN A 323 4.24 -8.60 -31.48
CA ASN A 323 3.45 -9.74 -31.93
C ASN A 323 3.15 -10.66 -30.74
N ARG A 324 2.72 -11.91 -30.96
CA ARG A 324 2.37 -12.80 -29.85
C ARG A 324 3.56 -13.19 -28.95
N THR A 325 4.78 -13.12 -29.44
CA THR A 325 5.99 -13.65 -28.78
C THR A 325 7.05 -12.59 -28.51
N ASP A 326 7.18 -11.59 -29.36
CA ASP A 326 8.29 -10.62 -29.33
C ASP A 326 7.77 -9.18 -29.37
N PHE A 327 8.38 -8.31 -28.56
CA PHE A 327 8.35 -6.88 -28.85
C PHE A 327 9.21 -6.61 -30.08
N LEU A 328 8.84 -5.61 -30.88
CA LEU A 328 9.48 -5.27 -32.14
C LEU A 328 9.86 -3.79 -32.14
N LEU A 329 11.16 -3.51 -32.10
CA LEU A 329 11.72 -2.16 -32.25
C LEU A 329 12.24 -2.01 -33.69
N HIS A 330 11.66 -1.09 -34.46
CA HIS A 330 11.91 -0.90 -35.89
C HIS A 330 11.84 -2.22 -36.69
N GLY A 331 10.82 -3.03 -36.38
CA GLY A 331 10.57 -4.33 -37.03
C GLY A 331 11.49 -5.48 -36.60
N LYS A 332 12.39 -5.28 -35.64
CA LYS A 332 13.30 -6.33 -35.14
C LYS A 332 12.92 -6.77 -33.71
N PRO A 333 13.04 -8.07 -33.36
CA PRO A 333 12.83 -8.54 -32.00
C PRO A 333 13.63 -7.72 -30.98
N TYR A 334 12.96 -7.29 -29.93
CA TYR A 334 13.50 -6.47 -28.85
C TYR A 334 13.12 -7.11 -27.51
N GLN A 335 14.11 -7.37 -26.67
CA GLN A 335 13.90 -7.86 -25.31
C GLN A 335 14.21 -6.72 -24.35
N MET A 336 13.23 -6.31 -23.53
CA MET A 336 13.46 -5.25 -22.56
C MET A 336 14.20 -5.83 -21.36
N ILE A 337 15.41 -5.31 -21.13
CA ILE A 337 16.18 -5.53 -19.91
C ILE A 337 16.13 -4.20 -19.18
N GLY A 338 15.12 -4.08 -18.33
CA GLY A 338 14.67 -2.84 -17.73
C GLY A 338 15.06 -2.67 -16.27
N GLY A 339 14.99 -1.44 -15.79
CA GLY A 339 15.09 -1.11 -14.37
C GLY A 339 14.23 0.09 -14.02
N GLN A 340 13.52 0.03 -12.90
CA GLN A 340 12.73 1.14 -12.39
C GLN A 340 13.65 2.19 -11.73
N MET A 341 13.50 3.44 -12.15
CA MET A 341 14.20 4.60 -11.59
C MET A 341 13.39 5.89 -11.80
N ASP A 342 12.95 6.49 -10.70
CA ASP A 342 12.04 7.65 -10.72
C ASP A 342 12.81 8.97 -10.55
N PRO A 343 12.71 9.92 -11.50
CA PRO A 343 13.54 11.14 -11.50
C PRO A 343 13.31 12.01 -10.27
N GLN A 344 12.08 12.04 -9.74
CA GLN A 344 11.67 12.90 -8.64
C GLN A 344 12.22 12.45 -7.27
N ARG A 345 12.87 11.28 -7.19
CA ARG A 345 13.61 10.81 -6.00
C ARG A 345 15.11 11.12 -6.04
N ILE A 346 15.59 11.71 -7.13
CA ILE A 346 17.02 11.88 -7.41
C ILE A 346 17.25 13.36 -7.73
N PRO A 347 18.23 14.04 -7.11
CA PRO A 347 18.62 15.39 -7.54
C PRO A 347 18.91 15.42 -9.04
N ASN A 348 18.36 16.39 -9.77
CA ASN A 348 18.45 16.40 -11.24
C ASN A 348 19.88 16.49 -11.76
N GLU A 349 20.82 17.03 -10.98
CA GLU A 349 22.26 17.03 -11.27
C GLU A 349 22.85 15.62 -11.40
N TYR A 350 22.19 14.64 -10.79
CA TYR A 350 22.66 13.26 -10.68
C TYR A 350 22.00 12.30 -11.66
N TRP A 351 20.97 12.71 -12.40
CA TRP A 351 20.26 11.84 -13.34
C TRP A 351 21.19 11.16 -14.35
N ARG A 352 22.09 11.90 -15.00
CA ARG A 352 23.04 11.30 -15.96
C ARG A 352 23.93 10.27 -15.30
N ASP A 353 24.41 10.57 -14.10
CA ASP A 353 25.25 9.65 -13.35
C ASP A 353 24.50 8.34 -13.04
N ARG A 354 23.21 8.40 -12.65
CA ARG A 354 22.40 7.20 -12.36
C ARG A 354 22.02 6.43 -13.64
N LEU A 355 21.67 7.13 -14.72
CA LEU A 355 21.35 6.53 -16.02
C LEU A 355 22.57 5.84 -16.66
N SER A 356 23.77 6.41 -16.53
CA SER A 356 25.00 5.78 -17.01
C SER A 356 25.32 4.48 -16.27
N MET A 357 24.97 4.38 -14.98
CA MET A 357 25.07 3.14 -14.21
C MET A 357 24.07 2.10 -14.71
N ALA A 358 22.83 2.50 -15.04
CA ALA A 358 21.85 1.59 -15.63
C ALA A 358 22.39 0.95 -16.92
N ARG A 359 22.93 1.78 -17.83
CA ARG A 359 23.61 1.31 -19.04
C ARG A 359 24.76 0.36 -18.74
N ALA A 360 25.61 0.71 -17.78
CA ALA A 360 26.77 -0.08 -17.42
C ALA A 360 26.42 -1.39 -16.71
N MET A 361 25.24 -1.51 -16.09
CA MET A 361 24.71 -2.80 -15.59
C MET A 361 24.26 -3.70 -16.75
N GLY A 362 23.98 -3.13 -17.91
CA GLY A 362 23.48 -3.82 -19.10
C GLY A 362 22.01 -3.56 -19.39
N LEU A 363 21.37 -2.62 -18.70
CA LEU A 363 19.99 -2.23 -18.99
C LEU A 363 19.90 -1.51 -20.34
N ASN A 364 18.82 -1.80 -21.07
CA ASN A 364 18.49 -1.13 -22.32
C ASN A 364 17.26 -0.22 -22.24
N THR A 365 16.52 -0.30 -21.13
CA THR A 365 15.24 0.39 -20.94
C THR A 365 15.13 0.87 -19.49
N ILE A 366 14.57 2.06 -19.26
CA ILE A 366 14.20 2.57 -17.92
C ILE A 366 12.70 2.60 -17.79
N PHE A 367 12.20 2.12 -16.67
CA PHE A 367 10.81 2.26 -16.25
C PHE A 367 10.73 3.40 -15.24
N THR A 368 9.70 4.23 -15.36
CA THR A 368 9.61 5.44 -14.54
C THR A 368 8.17 5.81 -14.25
N TYR A 369 7.88 5.93 -12.95
CA TYR A 369 6.67 6.58 -12.48
C TYR A 369 6.81 8.09 -12.52
N ILE A 370 5.67 8.76 -12.66
CA ILE A 370 5.55 10.21 -12.54
C ILE A 370 4.66 10.55 -11.35
N PHE A 371 5.13 11.42 -10.46
CA PHE A 371 4.45 11.79 -9.23
C PHE A 371 3.59 13.04 -9.48
N TRP A 372 2.28 12.84 -9.65
CA TRP A 372 1.32 13.94 -9.90
C TRP A 372 1.36 14.98 -8.78
N ASN A 373 1.45 14.56 -7.52
CA ASN A 373 1.48 15.45 -6.36
C ASN A 373 2.61 16.48 -6.40
N ASP A 374 3.75 16.14 -7.00
CA ASP A 374 4.88 17.05 -7.19
C ASP A 374 4.72 17.94 -8.41
N LEU A 375 4.06 17.46 -9.47
CA LEU A 375 3.80 18.24 -10.69
C LEU A 375 2.67 19.26 -10.49
N GLU A 376 1.69 18.96 -9.63
CA GLU A 376 0.54 19.84 -9.33
C GLU A 376 0.29 19.94 -7.81
N PRO A 377 1.22 20.52 -7.04
CA PRO A 377 1.13 20.61 -5.58
C PRO A 377 -0.11 21.37 -5.09
N SER A 378 -0.69 22.25 -5.92
CA SER A 378 -1.99 22.87 -5.71
C SER A 378 -2.75 22.99 -7.04
N PRO A 379 -4.09 23.04 -7.04
CA PRO A 379 -4.88 22.96 -8.27
C PRO A 379 -4.47 24.01 -9.32
N GLY A 380 -4.06 23.56 -10.50
CA GLY A 380 -3.61 24.37 -11.62
C GLY A 380 -2.20 24.97 -11.50
N ALA A 381 -1.50 24.76 -10.37
CA ALA A 381 -0.15 25.25 -10.15
C ALA A 381 0.87 24.19 -10.58
N TRP A 382 1.12 24.12 -11.88
CA TRP A 382 2.02 23.13 -12.49
C TRP A 382 3.49 23.49 -12.32
N ASP A 383 4.32 22.51 -11.95
CA ASP A 383 5.78 22.60 -11.92
C ASP A 383 6.42 21.48 -12.74
N PHE A 384 7.24 21.86 -13.70
CA PHE A 384 8.02 20.97 -14.58
C PHE A 384 9.50 21.38 -14.60
N THR A 385 10.00 21.91 -13.49
CA THR A 385 11.38 22.41 -13.36
C THR A 385 12.18 21.57 -12.35
N GLY A 386 13.51 21.66 -12.39
CA GLY A 386 14.38 20.92 -11.47
C GLY A 386 14.11 19.41 -11.54
N ASN A 387 13.83 18.77 -10.41
CA ASN A 387 13.50 17.34 -10.34
C ASN A 387 12.18 16.97 -11.05
N ASN A 388 11.33 17.96 -11.35
CA ASN A 388 10.07 17.78 -12.09
C ASN A 388 10.24 17.96 -13.61
N ASP A 389 11.45 18.24 -14.12
CA ASP A 389 11.73 18.31 -15.56
C ASP A 389 11.86 16.90 -16.18
N ILE A 390 10.72 16.20 -16.27
CA ILE A 390 10.61 14.83 -16.77
C ILE A 390 11.10 14.73 -18.22
N LYS A 391 10.82 15.77 -19.03
CA LYS A 391 11.27 15.86 -20.40
C LYS A 391 12.80 15.81 -20.47
N LYS A 392 13.49 16.59 -19.64
CA LYS A 392 14.96 16.58 -19.60
C LYS A 392 15.51 15.24 -19.12
N TYR A 393 14.88 14.60 -18.13
CA TYR A 393 15.26 13.26 -17.70
C TYR A 393 15.20 12.24 -18.85
N PHE A 394 14.12 12.22 -19.64
CA PHE A 394 13.99 11.31 -20.79
C PHE A 394 14.98 11.63 -21.91
N GLN A 395 15.28 12.91 -22.16
CA GLN A 395 16.34 13.28 -23.10
C GLN A 395 17.71 12.75 -22.65
N ILE A 396 18.03 12.83 -21.36
CA ILE A 396 19.27 12.26 -20.83
C ILE A 396 19.27 10.74 -20.98
N ALA A 397 18.15 10.06 -20.70
CA ALA A 397 18.03 8.62 -20.91
C ALA A 397 18.30 8.25 -22.37
N GLN A 398 17.72 8.97 -23.32
CA GLN A 398 17.96 8.77 -24.75
C GLN A 398 19.44 9.01 -25.13
N GLU A 399 20.05 10.06 -24.60
CA GLU A 399 21.47 10.38 -24.84
C GLU A 399 22.42 9.31 -24.30
N GLU A 400 22.07 8.67 -23.18
CA GLU A 400 22.78 7.49 -22.63
C GLU A 400 22.44 6.19 -23.39
N GLY A 401 21.55 6.25 -24.40
CA GLY A 401 21.15 5.09 -25.19
C GLY A 401 20.14 4.16 -24.50
N LEU A 402 19.38 4.67 -23.53
CA LEU A 402 18.26 3.99 -22.89
C LEU A 402 16.94 4.34 -23.58
N ASN A 403 16.10 3.33 -23.76
CA ASN A 403 14.69 3.52 -24.03
C ASN A 403 13.90 3.78 -22.75
N VAL A 404 12.66 4.23 -22.85
CA VAL A 404 11.80 4.57 -21.70
C VAL A 404 10.46 3.85 -21.79
N ILE A 405 9.99 3.33 -20.65
CA ILE A 405 8.61 2.93 -20.42
C ILE A 405 8.00 3.89 -19.40
N LEU A 406 7.02 4.65 -19.85
CA LEU A 406 6.37 5.69 -19.04
C LEU A 406 5.24 5.07 -18.22
N ARG A 407 5.21 5.34 -16.92
CA ARG A 407 4.16 4.90 -15.99
C ARG A 407 3.51 6.13 -15.37
N PRO A 408 2.58 6.78 -16.08
CA PRO A 408 2.15 8.13 -15.74
C PRO A 408 1.15 8.19 -14.57
N GLY A 409 0.60 7.04 -14.13
CA GLY A 409 -0.45 6.99 -13.12
C GLY A 409 -1.86 7.08 -13.71
N PRO A 410 -2.82 7.78 -13.08
CA PRO A 410 -2.64 8.87 -12.10
C PRO A 410 -2.32 8.42 -10.68
N TYR A 411 -2.53 7.13 -10.38
CA TYR A 411 -2.07 6.47 -9.18
C TYR A 411 -0.86 5.60 -9.53
N ILE A 412 0.18 5.64 -8.69
CA ILE A 412 1.42 4.91 -8.93
C ILE A 412 1.82 3.98 -7.78
N CYS A 413 1.12 4.00 -6.64
CA CYS A 413 1.63 3.40 -5.40
C CYS A 413 3.04 3.93 -5.10
N GLY A 414 4.05 3.08 -5.29
CA GLY A 414 5.46 3.43 -5.32
C GLY A 414 6.00 3.84 -3.96
N GLU A 415 5.28 3.59 -2.86
CA GLU A 415 5.59 4.09 -1.52
C GLU A 415 5.78 5.60 -1.48
N ARG A 416 4.99 6.27 -2.32
CA ARG A 416 4.93 7.71 -2.44
C ARG A 416 3.70 8.23 -1.72
N GLU A 417 3.82 9.41 -1.11
CA GLU A 417 2.72 10.13 -0.48
C GLU A 417 1.39 10.04 -1.27
N TRP A 418 0.40 9.36 -0.67
CA TRP A 418 -0.92 9.02 -1.24
C TRP A 418 -0.89 8.35 -2.64
N GLY A 419 0.13 7.55 -2.92
CA GLY A 419 0.29 6.88 -4.21
C GLY A 419 0.54 7.83 -5.37
N GLY A 420 1.14 9.00 -5.07
CA GLY A 420 1.40 10.06 -6.04
C GLY A 420 0.24 11.04 -6.21
N PHE A 421 -0.89 10.88 -5.52
CA PHE A 421 -2.00 11.82 -5.60
C PHE A 421 -1.75 13.14 -4.86
N PRO A 422 -2.11 14.29 -5.45
CA PRO A 422 -2.07 15.54 -4.71
C PRO A 422 -3.13 15.58 -3.60
N ALA A 423 -2.73 16.06 -2.42
CA ALA A 423 -3.58 16.11 -1.22
C ALA A 423 -4.91 16.86 -1.43
N TRP A 424 -4.91 17.89 -2.29
CA TRP A 424 -6.09 18.72 -2.56
C TRP A 424 -7.25 17.94 -3.22
N LEU A 425 -7.00 16.76 -3.79
CA LEU A 425 -8.07 15.90 -4.30
C LEU A 425 -9.09 15.53 -3.22
N SER A 426 -8.64 15.39 -1.97
CA SER A 426 -9.51 15.08 -0.82
C SER A 426 -10.55 16.17 -0.53
N GLU A 427 -10.32 17.41 -1.00
CA GLU A 427 -11.23 18.54 -0.82
C GLU A 427 -12.17 18.75 -2.02
N VAL A 428 -12.01 17.97 -3.09
CA VAL A 428 -12.92 18.02 -4.24
C VAL A 428 -14.25 17.36 -3.88
N PRO A 429 -15.40 18.07 -3.99
CA PRO A 429 -16.69 17.52 -3.61
C PRO A 429 -17.06 16.25 -4.39
N GLY A 430 -17.43 15.21 -3.65
CA GLY A 430 -17.84 13.92 -4.24
C GLY A 430 -16.68 13.10 -4.83
N MET A 431 -15.42 13.45 -4.52
CA MET A 431 -14.24 12.71 -4.94
C MET A 431 -14.28 11.26 -4.43
N ALA A 432 -14.02 10.32 -5.34
CA ALA A 432 -13.73 8.92 -5.03
C ALA A 432 -12.59 8.46 -5.93
N VAL A 433 -11.38 8.45 -5.40
CA VAL A 433 -10.16 8.10 -6.13
C VAL A 433 -10.23 6.65 -6.65
N ARG A 434 -9.62 6.41 -7.82
CA ARG A 434 -9.50 5.09 -8.47
C ARG A 434 -10.85 4.38 -8.74
N THR A 435 -11.90 5.16 -9.01
CA THR A 435 -13.23 4.65 -9.39
C THR A 435 -13.79 5.40 -10.58
N ASN A 436 -14.86 4.89 -11.20
CA ASN A 436 -15.62 5.60 -12.23
C ASN A 436 -16.42 6.76 -11.63
N ASN A 437 -15.69 7.77 -11.17
CA ASN A 437 -16.17 8.94 -10.46
C ASN A 437 -15.84 10.18 -11.29
N LYS A 438 -16.86 10.94 -11.70
CA LYS A 438 -16.66 12.09 -12.61
C LYS A 438 -15.61 13.10 -12.08
N PRO A 439 -15.66 13.57 -10.82
CA PRO A 439 -14.61 14.44 -10.28
C PRO A 439 -13.20 13.87 -10.43
N PHE A 440 -13.02 12.58 -10.12
CA PHE A 440 -11.72 11.93 -10.26
C PHE A 440 -11.29 11.81 -11.72
N LEU A 441 -12.18 11.37 -12.62
CA LEU A 441 -11.89 11.26 -14.04
C LEU A 441 -11.53 12.61 -14.68
N ASP A 442 -12.22 13.68 -14.32
CA ASP A 442 -11.93 15.03 -14.82
C ASP A 442 -10.53 15.51 -14.36
N ALA A 443 -10.19 15.29 -13.09
CA ALA A 443 -8.89 15.66 -12.53
C ALA A 443 -7.75 14.84 -13.15
N SER A 444 -7.91 13.51 -13.20
CA SER A 444 -6.95 12.60 -13.84
C SER A 444 -6.75 12.92 -15.32
N LYS A 445 -7.81 13.26 -16.05
CA LYS A 445 -7.70 13.71 -17.44
C LYS A 445 -6.85 14.97 -17.56
N THR A 446 -7.12 15.98 -16.75
CA THR A 446 -6.39 17.25 -16.75
C THR A 446 -4.89 17.00 -16.52
N TYR A 447 -4.56 16.15 -15.54
CA TYR A 447 -3.19 15.75 -15.25
C TYR A 447 -2.52 15.01 -16.40
N LEU A 448 -3.15 13.96 -16.93
CA LEU A 448 -2.56 13.15 -18.00
C LEU A 448 -2.36 13.95 -19.29
N GLU A 449 -3.30 14.84 -19.63
CA GLU A 449 -3.18 15.76 -20.78
C GLU A 449 -2.03 16.75 -20.56
N ARG A 450 -1.93 17.35 -19.36
CA ARG A 450 -0.85 18.31 -19.08
C ARG A 450 0.53 17.64 -19.09
N LEU A 451 0.68 16.46 -18.52
CA LEU A 451 1.92 15.69 -18.59
C LEU A 451 2.27 15.35 -20.05
N ALA A 452 1.28 14.94 -20.84
CA ALA A 452 1.50 14.59 -22.24
C ALA A 452 2.04 15.76 -23.08
N GLU A 453 1.65 17.00 -22.80
CA GLU A 453 2.21 18.19 -23.47
C GLU A 453 3.75 18.25 -23.36
N GLU A 454 4.33 17.75 -22.26
CA GLU A 454 5.77 17.74 -22.05
C GLU A 454 6.47 16.52 -22.68
N VAL A 455 5.88 15.33 -22.55
CA VAL A 455 6.58 14.05 -22.85
C VAL A 455 6.04 13.28 -24.06
N ALA A 456 4.81 13.52 -24.53
CA ALA A 456 4.31 12.86 -25.75
C ALA A 456 5.14 13.17 -27.02
N PRO A 457 5.79 14.34 -27.17
CA PRO A 457 6.75 14.55 -28.26
C PRO A 457 7.99 13.64 -28.22
N LEU A 458 8.25 12.97 -27.09
CA LEU A 458 9.38 12.05 -26.88
C LEU A 458 9.01 10.58 -27.17
N GLN A 459 7.86 10.32 -27.79
CA GLN A 459 7.52 8.99 -28.30
C GLN A 459 8.50 8.54 -29.39
N VAL A 460 8.75 7.23 -29.45
CA VAL A 460 9.55 6.62 -30.51
C VAL A 460 8.97 6.86 -31.91
N THR A 461 7.66 7.10 -32.02
CA THR A 461 7.01 7.53 -33.28
C THR A 461 7.47 8.91 -33.75
N ASN A 462 7.97 9.74 -32.83
CA ASN A 462 8.56 11.05 -33.08
C ASN A 462 10.09 11.06 -32.93
N GLY A 463 10.72 9.87 -32.88
CA GLY A 463 12.17 9.72 -32.72
C GLY A 463 12.70 9.88 -31.29
N GLY A 464 11.83 9.89 -30.28
CA GLY A 464 12.22 9.89 -28.86
C GLY A 464 12.34 8.48 -28.25
N PRO A 465 12.63 8.36 -26.94
CA PRO A 465 12.90 7.08 -26.29
C PRO A 465 11.65 6.34 -25.77
N ILE A 466 10.46 6.96 -25.71
CA ILE A 466 9.29 6.32 -25.08
C ILE A 466 8.75 5.20 -25.99
N LEU A 467 8.78 3.96 -25.49
CA LEU A 467 8.33 2.76 -26.21
C LEU A 467 6.92 2.30 -25.85
N MET A 468 6.52 2.42 -24.58
CA MET A 468 5.17 2.08 -24.10
C MET A 468 4.74 3.00 -22.98
N VAL A 469 3.43 3.03 -22.73
CA VAL A 469 2.82 3.78 -21.61
C VAL A 469 1.91 2.87 -20.80
N GLN A 470 2.07 2.87 -19.48
CA GLN A 470 1.22 2.10 -18.58
C GLN A 470 -0.15 2.76 -18.38
N VAL A 471 -1.20 1.95 -18.30
CA VAL A 471 -2.55 2.36 -17.91
C VAL A 471 -2.79 1.99 -16.46
N GLU A 472 -3.04 2.99 -15.60
CA GLU A 472 -3.22 2.76 -14.15
C GLU A 472 -1.99 2.06 -13.54
N ASN A 473 -2.12 1.54 -12.32
CA ASN A 473 -1.10 0.72 -11.68
C ASN A 473 -1.71 -0.30 -10.72
N GLU A 474 -1.48 -1.60 -10.97
CA GLU A 474 -1.98 -2.72 -10.16
C GLU A 474 -3.45 -2.56 -9.78
N TYR A 475 -4.31 -2.23 -10.75
CA TYR A 475 -5.69 -1.92 -10.45
C TYR A 475 -6.43 -3.11 -9.85
N GLY A 476 -6.07 -4.34 -10.25
CA GLY A 476 -6.60 -5.57 -9.69
C GLY A 476 -6.34 -5.76 -8.20
N SER A 477 -5.30 -5.11 -7.64
CA SER A 477 -5.02 -5.07 -6.20
C SER A 477 -5.97 -4.15 -5.43
N PHE A 478 -6.70 -3.27 -6.13
CA PHE A 478 -7.64 -2.32 -5.54
C PHE A 478 -9.11 -2.66 -5.85
N GLY A 479 -9.41 -3.02 -7.11
CA GLY A 479 -10.77 -3.22 -7.57
C GLY A 479 -10.86 -3.86 -8.96
N ASN A 480 -12.05 -3.75 -9.56
CA ASN A 480 -12.37 -4.36 -10.86
C ASN A 480 -13.35 -3.50 -11.69
N ASP A 481 -13.41 -2.20 -11.44
CA ASP A 481 -14.17 -1.23 -12.25
C ASP A 481 -13.51 -1.04 -13.63
N HIS A 482 -13.86 -1.90 -14.59
CA HIS A 482 -13.36 -1.80 -15.97
C HIS A 482 -13.86 -0.56 -16.72
N ILE A 483 -14.92 0.12 -16.25
CA ILE A 483 -15.36 1.39 -16.84
C ILE A 483 -14.33 2.47 -16.53
N TYR A 484 -13.85 2.51 -15.28
CA TYR A 484 -12.76 3.39 -14.87
C TYR A 484 -11.46 3.11 -15.63
N VAL A 485 -11.00 1.85 -15.67
CA VAL A 485 -9.74 1.50 -16.36
C VAL A 485 -9.84 1.79 -17.87
N ALA A 486 -10.99 1.53 -18.49
CA ALA A 486 -11.24 1.91 -19.88
C ALA A 486 -11.16 3.43 -20.09
N ALA A 487 -11.67 4.24 -19.16
CA ALA A 487 -11.55 5.70 -19.24
C ALA A 487 -10.08 6.16 -19.15
N MET A 488 -9.28 5.57 -18.25
CA MET A 488 -7.83 5.86 -18.17
C MET A 488 -7.11 5.47 -19.47
N ARG A 489 -7.40 4.28 -20.01
CA ARG A 489 -6.89 3.83 -21.30
C ARG A 489 -7.21 4.84 -22.41
N ASP A 490 -8.46 5.27 -22.50
CA ASP A 490 -8.91 6.14 -23.58
C ASP A 490 -8.29 7.54 -23.50
N MET A 491 -8.07 8.06 -22.28
CA MET A 491 -7.30 9.30 -22.07
C MET A 491 -5.87 9.17 -22.56
N LEU A 492 -5.20 8.05 -22.26
CA LEU A 492 -3.83 7.81 -22.71
C LEU A 492 -3.74 7.56 -24.23
N LYS A 493 -4.67 6.78 -24.81
CA LYS A 493 -4.74 6.56 -26.27
C LYS A 493 -4.96 7.85 -27.07
N ALA A 494 -5.56 8.87 -26.47
CA ALA A 494 -5.73 10.17 -27.11
C ALA A 494 -4.41 10.97 -27.22
N GLN A 495 -3.41 10.64 -26.39
CA GLN A 495 -2.14 11.37 -26.30
C GLN A 495 -0.95 10.58 -26.86
N TYR A 496 -1.04 9.24 -26.84
CA TYR A 496 0.07 8.35 -27.17
C TYR A 496 -0.30 7.36 -28.29
N GLU A 497 0.57 7.25 -29.28
CA GLU A 497 0.48 6.32 -30.42
C GLU A 497 1.20 4.99 -30.15
N VAL A 498 2.06 4.96 -29.14
CA VAL A 498 2.80 3.76 -28.73
C VAL A 498 1.89 2.75 -28.01
N PRO A 499 2.26 1.46 -27.98
CA PRO A 499 1.53 0.45 -27.21
C PRO A 499 1.26 0.85 -25.75
N LEU A 500 0.06 0.52 -25.29
CA LEU A 500 -0.30 0.63 -23.89
C LEU A 500 -0.24 -0.74 -23.20
N TYR A 501 0.08 -0.76 -21.91
CA TYR A 501 0.06 -1.98 -21.10
C TYR A 501 -0.54 -1.74 -19.69
N THR A 502 -1.06 -2.80 -19.05
CA THR A 502 -1.38 -2.84 -17.61
C THR A 502 -0.38 -3.74 -16.90
N ASN A 503 -0.25 -3.59 -15.58
CA ASN A 503 0.61 -4.44 -14.76
C ASN A 503 -0.13 -4.81 -13.47
N ASP A 504 -0.24 -6.11 -13.17
CA ASP A 504 -0.93 -6.63 -12.00
C ASP A 504 -0.27 -7.93 -11.50
N GLY A 505 -0.36 -8.21 -10.20
CA GLY A 505 0.19 -9.44 -9.64
C GLY A 505 -0.37 -10.74 -10.24
N GLY A 506 0.40 -11.84 -10.14
CA GLY A 506 0.11 -13.16 -10.73
C GLY A 506 -1.08 -13.96 -10.16
N GLY A 507 -2.12 -13.29 -9.65
CA GLY A 507 -3.34 -13.91 -9.12
C GLY A 507 -4.55 -13.71 -10.04
N GLU A 508 -5.48 -14.67 -10.05
CA GLU A 508 -6.70 -14.60 -10.88
C GLU A 508 -7.48 -13.31 -10.65
N SER A 509 -7.71 -12.92 -9.39
CA SER A 509 -8.46 -11.71 -9.07
C SER A 509 -7.75 -10.43 -9.51
N TYR A 510 -6.42 -10.42 -9.45
CA TYR A 510 -5.63 -9.26 -9.84
C TYR A 510 -5.68 -9.09 -11.36
N LEU A 511 -5.34 -10.14 -12.10
CA LEU A 511 -5.37 -10.14 -13.57
C LEU A 511 -6.78 -9.93 -14.14
N ALA A 512 -7.81 -10.52 -13.53
CA ALA A 512 -9.20 -10.29 -13.95
C ALA A 512 -9.67 -8.86 -13.65
N GLY A 513 -9.22 -8.28 -12.54
CA GLY A 513 -9.61 -6.93 -12.11
C GLY A 513 -8.90 -5.82 -12.88
N GLY A 514 -7.61 -5.97 -13.17
CA GLY A 514 -6.77 -4.93 -13.75
C GLY A 514 -6.66 -4.95 -15.28
N GLN A 515 -6.79 -6.11 -15.94
CA GLN A 515 -6.71 -6.17 -17.40
C GLN A 515 -7.81 -5.34 -18.07
N ILE A 516 -7.50 -4.80 -19.27
CA ILE A 516 -8.49 -4.12 -20.10
C ILE A 516 -8.30 -4.44 -21.59
N THR A 517 -9.41 -4.65 -22.31
CA THR A 517 -9.40 -5.00 -23.74
C THR A 517 -8.58 -4.01 -24.58
N GLY A 518 -7.75 -4.57 -25.48
CA GLY A 518 -6.91 -3.83 -26.41
C GLY A 518 -5.74 -3.09 -25.77
N VAL A 519 -5.26 -3.59 -24.63
CA VAL A 519 -4.09 -3.14 -23.87
C VAL A 519 -3.36 -4.39 -23.40
N LEU A 520 -2.04 -4.43 -23.56
CA LEU A 520 -1.22 -5.59 -23.18
C LEU A 520 -1.26 -5.79 -21.67
N ALA A 521 -1.68 -6.96 -21.20
CA ALA A 521 -1.64 -7.29 -19.78
C ALA A 521 -0.27 -7.87 -19.43
N GLU A 522 0.37 -7.36 -18.39
CA GLU A 522 1.66 -7.85 -17.87
C GLU A 522 1.59 -8.04 -16.35
N THR A 523 2.65 -8.60 -15.77
CA THR A 523 2.66 -9.00 -14.37
C THR A 523 3.80 -8.41 -13.56
N ASP A 524 3.63 -8.35 -12.24
CA ASP A 524 4.70 -8.11 -11.26
C ASP A 524 4.95 -9.34 -10.36
N GLY A 525 6.08 -9.30 -9.66
CA GLY A 525 6.44 -10.25 -8.60
C GLY A 525 7.35 -11.38 -9.07
N ASP A 526 6.85 -12.62 -9.04
CA ASP A 526 7.61 -13.79 -9.51
C ASP A 526 7.31 -14.04 -10.99
N PRO A 527 8.30 -13.95 -11.89
CA PRO A 527 8.05 -14.01 -13.32
C PRO A 527 7.55 -15.39 -13.78
N LYS A 528 7.99 -16.48 -13.12
CA LYS A 528 7.62 -17.85 -13.51
C LYS A 528 6.12 -18.08 -13.30
N THR A 529 5.64 -17.74 -12.12
CA THR A 529 4.23 -17.91 -11.75
C THR A 529 3.35 -16.81 -12.32
N GLY A 530 3.85 -15.58 -12.42
CA GLY A 530 3.16 -14.45 -13.04
C GLY A 530 2.84 -14.70 -14.51
N PHE A 531 3.83 -15.10 -15.31
CA PHE A 531 3.64 -15.36 -16.73
C PHE A 531 2.67 -16.52 -17.00
N GLU A 532 2.76 -17.61 -16.22
CA GLU A 532 1.81 -18.71 -16.28
C GLU A 532 0.39 -18.24 -15.93
N ALA A 533 0.24 -17.47 -14.85
CA ALA A 533 -1.05 -16.94 -14.41
C ALA A 533 -1.66 -16.00 -15.44
N ARG A 534 -0.87 -15.11 -16.05
CA ARG A 534 -1.31 -14.21 -17.12
C ARG A 534 -1.92 -15.00 -18.27
N ASP A 535 -1.16 -15.95 -18.83
CA ASP A 535 -1.61 -16.73 -19.98
C ASP A 535 -2.82 -17.62 -19.65
N LYS A 536 -3.03 -17.95 -18.37
CA LYS A 536 -4.18 -18.70 -17.89
C LYS A 536 -5.43 -17.85 -17.70
N TYR A 537 -5.31 -16.66 -17.10
CA TYR A 537 -6.46 -15.86 -16.63
C TYR A 537 -6.81 -14.68 -17.55
N VAL A 538 -5.87 -14.19 -18.35
CA VAL A 538 -6.13 -13.20 -19.40
C VAL A 538 -6.59 -13.94 -20.65
N THR A 539 -7.89 -13.88 -20.92
CA THR A 539 -8.52 -14.64 -22.02
C THR A 539 -8.79 -13.80 -23.27
N ASP A 540 -8.75 -12.47 -23.15
CA ASP A 540 -8.88 -11.56 -24.29
C ASP A 540 -7.61 -11.63 -25.16
N PRO A 541 -7.68 -12.14 -26.41
CA PRO A 541 -6.51 -12.26 -27.26
C PRO A 541 -5.86 -10.91 -27.58
N THR A 542 -6.60 -9.81 -27.50
CA THR A 542 -6.09 -8.46 -27.76
C THR A 542 -5.27 -7.89 -26.61
N SER A 543 -5.36 -8.50 -25.43
CA SER A 543 -4.59 -8.13 -24.24
C SER A 543 -3.36 -9.01 -24.02
N LEU A 544 -3.06 -9.90 -24.96
CA LEU A 544 -1.96 -10.85 -24.85
C LEU A 544 -0.89 -10.58 -25.90
N GLY A 545 0.36 -10.81 -25.52
CA GLY A 545 1.53 -10.54 -26.34
C GLY A 545 2.79 -11.16 -25.73
N PRO A 546 3.98 -10.57 -25.99
CA PRO A 546 5.22 -10.96 -25.34
C PRO A 546 5.07 -10.87 -23.82
N GLN A 547 5.89 -11.58 -23.06
CA GLN A 547 5.84 -11.55 -21.60
C GLN A 547 6.79 -10.48 -21.07
N LEU A 548 6.30 -9.66 -20.14
CA LEU A 548 7.08 -8.70 -19.37
C LEU A 548 6.74 -8.85 -17.88
N ASP A 549 7.76 -9.00 -17.06
CA ASP A 549 7.65 -8.73 -15.62
C ASP A 549 7.94 -7.24 -15.41
N GLY A 550 6.90 -6.44 -15.17
CA GLY A 550 7.00 -4.99 -15.08
C GLY A 550 7.50 -4.49 -13.73
N GLU A 551 7.48 -5.34 -12.70
CA GLU A 551 8.09 -5.06 -11.39
C GLU A 551 8.65 -6.35 -10.76
N TYR A 552 9.92 -6.63 -11.05
CA TYR A 552 10.66 -7.68 -10.37
C TYR A 552 11.27 -7.15 -9.07
N TYR A 553 10.62 -7.46 -7.94
CA TYR A 553 11.05 -7.00 -6.62
C TYR A 553 12.34 -7.68 -6.16
N VAL A 554 13.45 -6.94 -6.17
CA VAL A 554 14.79 -7.44 -5.77
C VAL A 554 14.90 -7.70 -4.27
N THR A 555 14.21 -6.88 -3.49
CA THR A 555 14.30 -6.73 -2.03
C THR A 555 13.00 -6.09 -1.54
N TRP A 556 13.03 -5.02 -0.73
CA TRP A 556 11.84 -4.35 -0.21
C TRP A 556 12.16 -2.98 0.40
N ILE A 557 11.10 -2.26 0.79
CA ILE A 557 11.11 -0.95 1.46
C ILE A 557 11.34 -1.07 2.97
N ASP A 558 11.85 0.01 3.56
CA ASP A 558 11.98 0.14 5.01
C ASP A 558 10.88 1.02 5.60
N THR A 559 10.47 0.70 6.83
CA THR A 559 9.51 1.50 7.59
C THR A 559 10.04 1.77 8.99
N TRP A 560 9.69 2.92 9.56
CA TRP A 560 10.09 3.30 10.92
C TRP A 560 9.53 2.32 11.96
N GLY A 561 10.38 1.83 12.87
CA GLY A 561 9.98 1.00 14.00
C GLY A 561 11.16 0.35 14.72
N SER A 562 11.09 0.26 16.05
CA SER A 562 12.21 -0.26 16.89
C SER A 562 12.55 -1.74 16.65
N ASN A 563 11.72 -2.45 15.91
CA ASN A 563 11.87 -3.87 15.55
C ASN A 563 11.89 -4.09 14.02
N HIS A 564 11.95 -3.02 13.22
CA HIS A 564 11.98 -3.10 11.76
C HIS A 564 13.43 -3.06 11.26
N THR A 565 13.80 -3.96 10.35
CA THR A 565 15.16 -4.06 9.83
C THR A 565 15.28 -3.40 8.46
N HIS A 566 16.50 -2.95 8.13
CA HIS A 566 16.82 -2.54 6.77
C HIS A 566 16.80 -3.76 5.84
N ASN A 567 16.10 -3.66 4.72
CA ASN A 567 16.02 -4.70 3.71
C ASN A 567 17.19 -4.58 2.72
N THR A 568 18.06 -5.60 2.68
CA THR A 568 19.18 -5.67 1.74
C THR A 568 19.56 -7.12 1.45
N ASN A 569 20.12 -7.35 0.27
CA ASN A 569 20.71 -8.63 -0.12
C ASN A 569 22.23 -8.68 0.05
N ASP A 570 22.87 -7.58 0.47
CA ASP A 570 24.32 -7.55 0.68
C ASP A 570 24.72 -8.59 1.75
N GLY A 571 25.70 -9.43 1.42
CA GLY A 571 26.15 -10.54 2.25
C GLY A 571 25.20 -11.76 2.23
N ASN A 572 24.12 -11.74 1.46
CA ASN A 572 23.18 -12.86 1.32
C ASN A 572 23.36 -13.59 -0.02
N THR A 573 24.33 -14.50 -0.08
CA THR A 573 24.67 -15.26 -1.30
C THR A 573 23.49 -16.07 -1.87
N GLU A 574 22.58 -16.58 -1.02
CA GLU A 574 21.43 -17.36 -1.48
C GLU A 574 20.41 -16.48 -2.20
N ALA A 575 20.10 -15.30 -1.64
CA ALA A 575 19.21 -14.34 -2.28
C ALA A 575 19.78 -13.82 -3.61
N LEU A 576 21.07 -13.46 -3.64
CA LEU A 576 21.75 -13.03 -4.86
C LEU A 576 21.71 -14.10 -5.95
N LYS A 577 21.97 -15.37 -5.60
CA LYS A 577 21.88 -16.47 -6.54
C LYS A 577 20.46 -16.66 -7.09
N LYS A 578 19.44 -16.54 -6.23
CA LYS A 578 18.03 -16.62 -6.63
C LYS A 578 17.67 -15.51 -7.63
N ILE A 579 18.14 -14.29 -7.40
CA ILE A 579 17.99 -13.18 -8.36
C ILE A 579 18.62 -13.52 -9.70
N GLN A 580 19.86 -14.01 -9.71
CA GLN A 580 20.54 -14.41 -10.95
C GLN A 580 19.77 -15.52 -11.68
N GLU A 581 19.26 -16.51 -10.96
CA GLU A 581 18.47 -17.61 -11.54
C GLU A 581 17.15 -17.14 -12.16
N ASP A 582 16.46 -16.20 -11.52
CA ASP A 582 15.20 -15.66 -12.04
C ASP A 582 15.43 -14.74 -13.24
N VAL A 583 16.41 -13.82 -13.16
CA VAL A 583 16.81 -12.97 -14.30
C VAL A 583 17.27 -13.82 -15.48
N ALA A 584 18.16 -14.81 -15.26
CA ALA A 584 18.62 -15.71 -16.32
C ALA A 584 17.47 -16.49 -16.97
N TRP A 585 16.50 -16.93 -16.15
CA TRP A 585 15.32 -17.64 -16.65
C TRP A 585 14.47 -16.74 -17.55
N VAL A 586 14.17 -15.51 -17.13
CA VAL A 586 13.41 -14.55 -17.97
C VAL A 586 14.13 -14.28 -19.28
N LEU A 587 15.44 -14.02 -19.20
CA LEU A 587 16.26 -13.69 -20.36
C LEU A 587 16.33 -14.84 -21.36
N THR A 588 16.56 -16.08 -20.90
CA THR A 588 16.66 -17.28 -21.73
C THR A 588 15.33 -17.61 -22.42
N ASN A 589 14.20 -17.33 -21.77
CA ASN A 589 12.86 -17.54 -22.34
C ASN A 589 12.42 -16.39 -23.26
N LYS A 590 13.33 -15.47 -23.63
CA LYS A 590 13.05 -14.30 -24.49
C LYS A 590 11.95 -13.38 -23.97
N SER A 591 11.66 -13.47 -22.68
CA SER A 591 10.72 -12.59 -21.99
C SER A 591 11.45 -11.34 -21.48
N SER A 592 10.70 -10.31 -21.12
CA SER A 592 11.24 -9.02 -20.68
C SER A 592 11.10 -8.86 -19.16
N ILE A 593 11.92 -8.00 -18.56
CA ILE A 593 11.94 -7.75 -17.12
C ILE A 593 12.23 -6.29 -16.81
N SER A 594 11.65 -5.77 -15.73
CA SER A 594 12.00 -4.50 -15.10
C SER A 594 12.41 -4.75 -13.66
N ILE A 595 13.66 -4.46 -13.33
CA ILE A 595 14.20 -4.60 -11.97
C ILE A 595 13.62 -3.49 -11.08
N TYR A 596 12.80 -3.86 -10.09
CA TYR A 596 12.16 -2.94 -9.14
C TYR A 596 12.78 -3.09 -7.73
N MET A 597 13.45 -2.08 -7.18
CA MET A 597 13.99 -0.89 -7.85
C MET A 597 15.36 -1.20 -8.46
N PHE A 598 15.71 -0.61 -9.60
CA PHE A 598 17.11 -0.54 -10.03
C PHE A 598 17.87 0.49 -9.19
N HIS A 599 17.25 1.65 -8.98
CA HIS A 599 17.71 2.67 -8.06
C HIS A 599 16.50 3.37 -7.46
N GLY A 600 16.34 3.25 -6.13
CA GLY A 600 15.20 3.86 -5.46
C GLY A 600 15.42 5.33 -5.07
N GLY A 601 16.60 5.72 -4.61
CA GLY A 601 16.91 7.11 -4.24
C GLY A 601 16.34 7.51 -2.87
N THR A 602 15.79 8.72 -2.76
CA THR A 602 15.34 9.28 -1.47
C THR A 602 13.93 9.88 -1.56
N ASN A 603 13.09 9.57 -0.57
CA ASN A 603 11.83 10.27 -0.30
C ASN A 603 12.13 11.59 0.44
N MET A 604 12.66 12.58 -0.30
CA MET A 604 13.05 13.88 0.27
C MET A 604 11.86 14.60 0.94
N GLY A 605 12.13 15.37 1.98
CA GLY A 605 11.12 16.12 2.71
C GLY A 605 10.02 15.24 3.33
N PHE A 606 8.78 15.49 2.94
CA PHE A 606 7.59 14.82 3.49
C PHE A 606 6.94 13.83 2.52
N GLN A 607 7.69 13.39 1.52
CA GLN A 607 7.15 12.67 0.36
C GLN A 607 7.00 11.15 0.54
N ASN A 608 7.41 10.63 1.70
CA ASN A 608 7.25 9.21 2.04
C ASN A 608 5.77 8.84 2.19
N ALA A 609 5.39 7.63 1.77
CA ALA A 609 4.08 7.07 2.08
C ALA A 609 3.96 6.57 3.53
N GLY A 610 2.72 6.29 3.91
CA GLY A 610 2.39 5.33 4.96
C GLY A 610 1.83 4.04 4.37
N LEU A 611 1.94 2.93 5.10
CA LEU A 611 1.24 1.69 4.81
C LEU A 611 0.29 1.36 5.97
N TRP A 612 -0.84 0.73 5.66
CA TRP A 612 -1.76 0.24 6.68
C TRP A 612 -1.58 -1.26 6.90
N ILE A 613 -0.88 -1.62 7.97
CA ILE A 613 -0.50 -3.00 8.28
C ILE A 613 -0.91 -3.32 9.72
N ASP A 614 -1.61 -4.44 9.93
CA ASP A 614 -2.02 -4.91 11.26
C ASP A 614 -2.73 -3.84 12.12
N ASN A 615 -3.58 -3.01 11.50
CA ASN A 615 -4.29 -1.89 12.15
C ASN A 615 -3.35 -0.81 12.74
N ALA A 616 -2.14 -0.69 12.21
CA ALA A 616 -1.16 0.33 12.51
C ALA A 616 -0.65 0.99 11.22
N LEU A 617 -0.09 2.18 11.37
CA LEU A 617 0.63 2.88 10.31
C LEU A 617 2.08 2.37 10.27
N ALA A 618 2.51 1.76 9.17
CA ALA A 618 3.92 1.57 8.91
C ALA A 618 4.41 2.73 8.03
N ALA A 619 5.02 3.75 8.65
CA ALA A 619 5.51 4.92 7.93
C ALA A 619 6.83 4.59 7.21
N VAL A 620 6.86 4.78 5.88
CA VAL A 620 8.07 4.52 5.07
C VAL A 620 9.18 5.49 5.47
N THR A 621 10.41 5.00 5.50
CA THR A 621 11.58 5.82 5.85
C THR A 621 11.87 6.90 4.79
N SER A 622 12.71 7.88 5.15
CA SER A 622 13.14 8.91 4.20
C SER A 622 14.02 8.31 3.10
N SER A 623 14.86 7.35 3.47
CA SER A 623 15.63 6.56 2.53
C SER A 623 14.72 5.67 1.70
N TYR A 624 14.91 5.68 0.39
CA TYR A 624 14.29 4.71 -0.52
C TYR A 624 15.39 3.86 -1.17
N ASP A 625 16.42 3.50 -0.39
CA ASP A 625 17.53 2.63 -0.81
C ASP A 625 17.03 1.32 -1.42
N TYR A 626 15.95 0.79 -0.82
CA TYR A 626 15.26 -0.42 -1.25
C TYR A 626 16.11 -1.70 -1.15
N GLY A 627 17.41 -1.66 -0.83
CA GLY A 627 18.31 -2.78 -1.07
C GLY A 627 18.56 -3.02 -2.57
N ALA A 628 18.41 -1.97 -3.37
CA ALA A 628 18.47 -2.01 -4.82
C ALA A 628 19.90 -2.28 -5.36
N PRO A 629 20.05 -2.59 -6.66
CA PRO A 629 21.35 -2.63 -7.33
C PRO A 629 22.18 -1.35 -7.11
N LEU A 630 21.56 -0.17 -7.17
CA LEU A 630 22.20 1.05 -6.68
C LEU A 630 21.64 1.44 -5.32
N ASP A 631 22.53 1.61 -4.34
CA ASP A 631 22.18 2.16 -3.04
C ASP A 631 21.57 3.57 -3.15
N GLU A 632 21.06 4.12 -2.05
CA GLU A 632 20.45 5.47 -2.01
C GLU A 632 21.38 6.56 -2.61
N SER A 633 22.70 6.40 -2.49
CA SER A 633 23.69 7.35 -3.00
C SER A 633 24.09 7.12 -4.47
N GLY A 634 23.57 6.09 -5.12
CA GLY A 634 23.86 5.72 -6.51
C GLY A 634 25.11 4.84 -6.67
N ARG A 635 25.59 4.17 -5.62
CA ARG A 635 26.75 3.26 -5.67
C ARG A 635 26.31 1.82 -5.89
N PRO A 636 27.07 1.03 -6.67
CA PRO A 636 26.71 -0.35 -6.98
C PRO A 636 26.87 -1.26 -5.76
N THR A 637 25.87 -2.09 -5.51
CA THR A 637 25.81 -3.11 -4.44
C THR A 637 26.23 -4.49 -4.95
N GLU A 638 26.20 -5.52 -4.10
CA GLU A 638 26.44 -6.90 -4.55
C GLU A 638 25.38 -7.36 -5.57
N ALA A 639 24.13 -6.90 -5.41
CA ALA A 639 23.04 -7.17 -6.35
C ALA A 639 23.30 -6.60 -7.75
N TYR A 640 23.92 -5.41 -7.84
CA TYR A 640 24.31 -4.82 -9.13
C TYR A 640 25.27 -5.72 -9.90
N TYR A 641 26.33 -6.18 -9.25
CA TYR A 641 27.32 -7.03 -9.91
C TYR A 641 26.75 -8.39 -10.28
N ALA A 642 25.93 -8.98 -9.41
CA ALA A 642 25.27 -10.27 -9.67
C ALA A 642 24.36 -10.21 -10.90
N ILE A 643 23.50 -9.18 -11.00
CA ILE A 643 22.59 -8.99 -12.14
C ILE A 643 23.37 -8.63 -13.40
N ARG A 644 24.39 -7.76 -13.31
CA ARG A 644 25.25 -7.39 -14.44
C ARG A 644 25.93 -8.61 -15.05
N GLU A 645 26.49 -9.49 -14.22
CA GLU A 645 27.12 -10.73 -14.67
C GLU A 645 26.13 -11.60 -15.46
N THR A 646 24.91 -11.77 -14.94
CA THR A 646 23.85 -12.52 -15.61
C THR A 646 23.46 -11.91 -16.97
N ILE A 647 23.30 -10.57 -17.04
CA ILE A 647 22.96 -9.89 -18.29
C ILE A 647 24.09 -10.04 -19.31
N ILE A 648 25.36 -9.83 -18.93
CA ILE A 648 26.51 -9.97 -19.84
C ILE A 648 26.63 -11.41 -20.35
N ALA A 649 26.45 -12.40 -19.47
CA ALA A 649 26.46 -13.80 -19.87
C ALA A 649 25.37 -14.12 -20.90
N HIS A 650 24.18 -13.52 -20.77
CA HIS A 650 23.09 -13.67 -21.75
C HIS A 650 23.37 -12.98 -23.08
N LEU A 651 23.96 -11.78 -23.06
CA LEU A 651 24.27 -11.01 -24.27
C LEU A 651 25.47 -11.58 -25.04
N GLY A 652 26.38 -12.29 -24.37
CA GLY A 652 27.56 -12.94 -24.95
C GLY A 652 28.63 -11.97 -25.47
N ASP A 653 29.55 -12.50 -26.29
CA ASP A 653 30.78 -11.80 -26.74
C ASP A 653 30.55 -10.53 -27.57
N ASN A 654 29.33 -10.29 -28.05
CA ASN A 654 28.94 -9.09 -28.80
C ASN A 654 28.28 -8.01 -27.92
N SER A 655 28.30 -8.15 -26.59
CA SER A 655 27.66 -7.18 -25.70
C SER A 655 28.33 -5.80 -25.79
N THR A 656 27.53 -4.76 -25.99
CA THR A 656 27.97 -3.36 -25.98
C THR A 656 27.81 -2.72 -24.59
N VAL A 657 27.89 -3.52 -23.54
CA VAL A 657 27.69 -3.07 -22.15
C VAL A 657 28.94 -2.30 -21.69
N PRO A 658 28.81 -1.01 -21.31
CA PRO A 658 29.96 -0.23 -20.85
C PRO A 658 30.58 -0.74 -19.55
N ASP A 659 31.80 -0.30 -19.28
CA ASP A 659 32.42 -0.45 -17.96
C ASP A 659 31.65 0.33 -16.89
N VAL A 660 31.69 -0.15 -15.65
CA VAL A 660 31.03 0.49 -14.51
C VAL A 660 31.70 1.84 -14.21
N PRO A 661 30.97 2.96 -14.26
CA PRO A 661 31.51 4.27 -13.89
C PRO A 661 32.07 4.29 -12.46
N VAL A 662 33.27 4.84 -12.30
CA VAL A 662 33.91 4.99 -10.98
C VAL A 662 33.25 6.15 -10.22
N LYS A 663 32.74 5.87 -9.02
CA LYS A 663 32.12 6.88 -8.16
C LYS A 663 33.16 7.63 -7.34
N SER A 664 32.95 8.95 -7.19
CA SER A 664 33.73 9.75 -6.25
C SER A 664 33.53 9.22 -4.81
N PRO A 665 34.57 9.25 -3.96
CA PRO A 665 34.42 8.87 -2.56
C PRO A 665 33.38 9.71 -1.84
N LEU A 666 32.69 9.09 -0.88
CA LEU A 666 31.89 9.82 0.11
C LEU A 666 32.82 10.64 1.01
N ILE A 667 32.39 11.84 1.40
CA ILE A 667 33.15 12.71 2.29
C ILE A 667 32.70 12.54 3.75
N GLU A 668 33.59 12.87 4.67
CA GLU A 668 33.28 13.03 6.08
C GLU A 668 33.22 14.51 6.44
N VAL A 669 32.27 14.87 7.30
CA VAL A 669 32.16 16.20 7.87
C VAL A 669 32.37 16.06 9.37
N PRO A 670 33.43 16.68 9.95
CA PRO A 670 33.69 16.59 11.39
C PRO A 670 32.47 17.01 12.21
N THR A 671 32.32 16.44 13.41
CA THR A 671 31.23 16.81 14.31
C THR A 671 31.17 18.33 14.52
N PHE A 672 30.01 18.92 14.26
CA PHE A 672 29.76 20.33 14.47
C PHE A 672 28.57 20.52 15.41
N GLN A 673 28.55 21.69 16.06
CA GLN A 673 27.59 21.99 17.12
C GLN A 673 26.39 22.76 16.58
N LEU A 674 25.22 22.35 17.04
CA LEU A 674 23.92 22.96 16.80
C LEU A 674 23.44 23.61 18.08
N LYS A 675 22.78 24.76 17.97
CA LYS A 675 22.27 25.51 19.12
C LYS A 675 20.76 25.67 19.03
N PRO A 676 20.02 25.56 20.15
CA PRO A 676 18.62 25.92 20.20
C PRO A 676 18.42 27.34 19.66
N ALA A 677 17.68 27.44 18.56
CA ALA A 677 17.29 28.69 17.96
C ALA A 677 15.93 29.10 18.55
N VAL A 678 14.83 28.49 18.12
CA VAL A 678 13.49 28.99 18.45
C VAL A 678 12.52 27.84 18.69
N ALA A 679 11.61 27.99 19.66
CA ALA A 679 10.53 27.02 19.87
C ALA A 679 9.48 27.20 18.76
N LEU A 680 8.97 26.09 18.22
CA LEU A 680 7.96 26.11 17.16
C LEU A 680 6.70 26.89 17.57
N PHE A 681 6.33 26.85 18.85
CA PHE A 681 5.10 27.48 19.35
C PHE A 681 5.21 29.01 19.44
N ASP A 682 6.42 29.56 19.42
CA ASP A 682 6.68 31.00 19.47
C ASP A 682 6.61 31.67 18.09
N ILE A 683 6.63 30.86 17.01
CA ILE A 683 6.64 31.32 15.61
C ILE A 683 5.44 30.79 14.82
N LEU A 684 4.35 30.46 15.51
CA LEU A 684 3.14 29.98 14.85
C LEU A 684 2.58 31.05 13.88
N PRO A 685 2.10 30.64 12.70
CA PRO A 685 1.49 31.56 11.74
C PRO A 685 0.16 32.09 12.27
N LYS A 686 -0.54 32.87 11.43
CA LYS A 686 -1.91 33.27 11.75
C LYS A 686 -2.81 32.02 11.85
N PRO A 687 -3.57 31.84 12.94
CA PRO A 687 -4.48 30.71 13.05
C PRO A 687 -5.72 30.94 12.19
N ALA A 688 -6.25 29.82 11.70
CA ALA A 688 -7.64 29.70 11.35
C ALA A 688 -8.45 29.51 12.64
N ILE A 689 -9.57 30.23 12.79
CA ILE A 689 -10.41 30.19 14.01
C ILE A 689 -11.74 29.54 13.63
N GLN A 690 -12.03 28.39 14.23
CA GLN A 690 -13.22 27.61 13.94
C GLN A 690 -13.86 27.07 15.20
N LYS A 691 -15.15 26.76 15.11
CA LYS A 691 -15.86 26.10 16.21
C LYS A 691 -15.35 24.68 16.45
N ASN A 692 -15.00 23.95 15.40
CA ASN A 692 -14.48 22.58 15.46
C ASN A 692 -13.03 22.56 14.91
N PRO A 693 -12.21 21.55 15.25
CA PRO A 693 -10.94 21.33 14.59
C PRO A 693 -11.11 21.25 13.07
N THR A 694 -10.16 21.81 12.33
CA THR A 694 -10.13 21.76 10.86
C THR A 694 -8.95 20.90 10.42
N HIS A 695 -9.22 19.87 9.61
CA HIS A 695 -8.18 19.00 9.07
C HIS A 695 -7.23 19.75 8.11
N MET A 696 -6.09 19.14 7.84
CA MET A 696 -4.94 19.75 7.16
C MET A 696 -5.30 20.28 5.77
N GLU A 697 -6.02 19.50 4.97
CA GLU A 697 -6.30 19.81 3.57
C GLU A 697 -7.30 20.95 3.41
N ALA A 698 -8.29 21.06 4.32
CA ALA A 698 -9.21 22.19 4.36
C ALA A 698 -8.52 23.53 4.70
N LEU A 699 -7.28 23.50 5.21
CA LEU A 699 -6.45 24.68 5.43
C LEU A 699 -5.59 25.03 4.22
N GLY A 700 -5.70 24.27 3.12
CA GLY A 700 -4.82 24.39 1.96
C GLY A 700 -3.40 23.87 2.22
N GLN A 701 -3.24 22.96 3.18
CA GLN A 701 -1.96 22.36 3.53
C GLN A 701 -1.88 20.91 3.04
N SER A 702 -0.77 20.53 2.40
CA SER A 702 -0.55 19.15 1.91
C SER A 702 0.27 18.31 2.88
N TYR A 703 1.34 18.88 3.47
CA TYR A 703 2.35 18.13 4.21
C TYR A 703 2.73 18.78 5.55
N GLY A 704 3.58 18.13 6.33
CA GLY A 704 4.14 18.66 7.56
C GLY A 704 3.25 18.42 8.79
N PHE A 705 3.01 19.48 9.56
CA PHE A 705 2.34 19.42 10.87
C PHE A 705 1.14 20.34 10.93
N THR A 706 0.20 20.07 11.84
CA THR A 706 -0.89 21.00 12.14
C THR A 706 -1.02 21.14 13.65
N MET A 707 -1.00 22.37 14.14
CA MET A 707 -1.17 22.68 15.56
C MET A 707 -2.61 23.07 15.84
N TYR A 708 -3.22 22.48 16.87
CA TYR A 708 -4.57 22.77 17.34
C TYR A 708 -4.50 23.28 18.78
N ARG A 709 -5.01 24.49 19.03
CA ARG A 709 -5.00 25.11 20.35
C ARG A 709 -6.41 25.42 20.83
N HIS A 710 -6.75 24.93 22.01
CA HIS A 710 -8.01 25.17 22.70
C HIS A 710 -7.75 25.80 24.07
N LYS A 711 -8.53 26.82 24.43
CA LYS A 711 -8.51 27.42 25.77
C LYS A 711 -9.68 26.88 26.58
N VAL A 712 -9.37 26.16 27.65
CA VAL A 712 -10.33 25.47 28.50
C VAL A 712 -11.21 26.48 29.23
N LYS A 713 -12.53 26.39 29.06
CA LYS A 713 -13.50 27.31 29.69
C LYS A 713 -14.02 26.82 31.03
N THR A 714 -14.20 25.52 31.17
CA THR A 714 -14.67 24.81 32.36
C THR A 714 -13.73 23.65 32.64
N ALA A 715 -13.59 23.23 33.89
CA ALA A 715 -12.74 22.09 34.22
C ALA A 715 -13.23 20.81 33.53
N LEU A 716 -12.30 19.97 33.05
CA LEU A 716 -12.56 18.76 32.27
C LEU A 716 -11.61 17.66 32.72
N LYS A 717 -12.07 16.41 32.74
CA LYS A 717 -11.25 15.28 33.13
C LYS A 717 -11.62 14.02 32.36
N GLY A 718 -10.62 13.31 31.84
CA GLY A 718 -10.83 12.05 31.13
C GLY A 718 -9.80 11.78 30.06
N SER A 719 -9.99 10.71 29.30
CA SER A 719 -9.12 10.36 28.18
C SER A 719 -9.34 11.30 27.00
N LEU A 720 -8.25 11.75 26.38
CA LEU A 720 -8.25 12.54 25.16
C LEU A 720 -8.56 11.63 23.96
N LYS A 721 -9.50 12.06 23.11
CA LYS A 721 -9.74 11.48 21.79
C LYS A 721 -9.58 12.57 20.72
N PRO A 722 -8.50 12.55 19.93
CA PRO A 722 -8.28 13.56 18.90
C PRO A 722 -8.98 13.17 17.60
N GLY A 723 -10.24 13.61 17.43
CA GLY A 723 -11.02 13.31 16.23
C GLY A 723 -11.65 11.92 16.25
N ASP A 724 -12.05 11.44 15.08
CA ASP A 724 -12.55 10.09 14.84
C ASP A 724 -11.45 9.03 15.03
N VAL A 725 -10.26 9.28 14.48
CA VAL A 725 -9.03 8.51 14.68
C VAL A 725 -7.81 9.45 14.64
N PRO A 726 -6.73 9.16 15.39
CA PRO A 726 -5.49 9.91 15.27
C PRO A 726 -4.89 9.74 13.86
N ARG A 727 -4.44 10.84 13.23
CA ARG A 727 -3.81 10.87 11.90
C ARG A 727 -2.62 11.84 11.86
N ASP A 728 -1.40 11.41 12.16
CA ASP A 728 -1.01 10.04 12.53
C ASP A 728 -0.36 9.97 13.91
N ARG A 729 0.43 10.98 14.25
CA ARG A 729 1.08 11.11 15.56
C ARG A 729 0.69 12.43 16.20
N VAL A 730 0.16 12.38 17.42
CA VAL A 730 -0.35 13.54 18.15
C VAL A 730 0.48 13.74 19.41
N LEU A 731 1.29 14.79 19.44
CA LEU A 731 1.97 15.23 20.65
C LEU A 731 1.04 16.16 21.43
N VAL A 732 0.79 15.84 22.70
CA VAL A 732 -0.20 16.50 23.56
C VAL A 732 0.51 17.37 24.58
N TYR A 733 0.12 18.64 24.65
CA TYR A 733 0.68 19.62 25.57
C TYR A 733 -0.43 20.30 26.38
N VAL A 734 -0.13 20.61 27.63
CA VAL A 734 -0.97 21.45 28.49
C VAL A 734 -0.12 22.61 28.99
N ASN A 735 -0.55 23.83 28.71
CA ASN A 735 0.18 25.06 29.06
C ASN A 735 1.65 25.05 28.57
N GLY A 736 1.89 24.51 27.36
CA GLY A 736 3.24 24.38 26.79
C GLY A 736 4.10 23.23 27.32
N GLU A 737 3.61 22.39 28.23
CA GLU A 737 4.33 21.21 28.72
C GLU A 737 3.78 19.92 28.08
N ARG A 738 4.65 19.08 27.53
CA ARG A 738 4.28 17.78 26.92
C ARG A 738 3.79 16.82 27.99
N VAL A 739 2.58 16.29 27.82
CA VAL A 739 1.93 15.35 28.76
C VAL A 739 1.70 13.96 28.18
N GLY A 740 1.89 13.76 26.87
CA GLY A 740 1.82 12.45 26.25
C GLY A 740 1.86 12.49 24.73
N VAL A 741 1.91 11.31 24.12
CA VAL A 741 1.90 11.10 22.67
C VAL A 741 0.87 10.02 22.34
N ILE A 742 0.08 10.25 21.28
CA ILE A 742 -0.79 9.23 20.68
C ILE A 742 -0.21 8.93 19.30
N ASP A 743 0.39 7.76 19.13
CA ASP A 743 1.12 7.39 17.92
C ASP A 743 0.51 6.17 17.22
N ARG A 744 0.18 6.32 15.93
CA ARG A 744 -0.45 5.29 15.11
C ARG A 744 0.52 4.29 14.52
N ILE A 745 1.83 4.45 14.71
CA ILE A 745 2.74 3.34 14.37
C ILE A 745 2.53 2.12 15.27
N TYR A 746 1.86 2.31 16.41
CA TYR A 746 1.45 1.22 17.29
C TYR A 746 0.02 0.77 17.00
N MET A 747 -0.16 -0.55 16.94
CA MET A 747 -1.47 -1.20 16.81
C MET A 747 -2.44 -0.78 17.94
N VAL A 748 -1.91 -0.52 19.13
CA VAL A 748 -2.66 0.04 20.27
C VAL A 748 -1.92 1.29 20.76
N PRO A 749 -2.27 2.48 20.27
CA PRO A 749 -1.67 3.73 20.71
C PRO A 749 -1.88 3.97 22.22
N ALA A 750 -0.95 4.69 22.85
CA ALA A 750 -1.08 5.10 24.25
C ALA A 750 -2.36 5.94 24.47
N THR A 751 -2.99 5.77 25.63
CA THR A 751 -4.12 6.61 26.05
C THR A 751 -3.63 7.78 26.89
N VAL A 752 -3.82 9.01 26.41
CA VAL A 752 -3.50 10.22 27.18
C VAL A 752 -4.70 10.63 28.02
N THR A 753 -4.54 10.71 29.35
CA THR A 753 -5.58 11.14 30.28
C THR A 753 -5.26 12.54 30.80
N LEU A 754 -6.25 13.43 30.77
CA LEU A 754 -6.11 14.84 31.11
C LEU A 754 -6.96 15.20 32.34
N ASP A 755 -6.47 16.15 33.14
CA ASP A 755 -7.17 16.80 34.26
C ASP A 755 -6.97 18.32 34.09
N LEU A 756 -7.85 18.94 33.30
CA LEU A 756 -7.74 20.32 32.84
C LEU A 756 -8.58 21.26 33.70
N LYS A 757 -8.02 22.41 34.05
CA LYS A 757 -8.68 23.48 34.79
C LYS A 757 -9.17 24.57 33.85
N ALA A 758 -10.20 25.30 34.28
CA ALA A 758 -10.61 26.51 33.57
C ALA A 758 -9.42 27.49 33.44
N GLY A 759 -9.14 27.93 32.22
CA GLY A 759 -8.00 28.79 31.89
C GLY A 759 -6.80 28.06 31.29
N ASP A 760 -6.68 26.74 31.48
CA ASP A 760 -5.62 25.95 30.86
C ASP A 760 -5.69 26.02 29.32
N VAL A 761 -4.54 25.83 28.68
CA VAL A 761 -4.41 25.77 27.23
C VAL A 761 -4.04 24.35 26.85
N LEU A 762 -4.92 23.69 26.09
CA LEU A 762 -4.66 22.39 25.48
C LEU A 762 -4.12 22.60 24.07
N GLU A 763 -3.00 21.98 23.76
CA GLU A 763 -2.31 22.08 22.48
C GLU A 763 -2.03 20.68 21.93
N LEU A 764 -2.47 20.43 20.70
CA LEU A 764 -2.27 19.17 20.00
C LEU A 764 -1.44 19.46 18.75
N LEU A 765 -0.19 19.01 18.73
CA LEU A 765 0.64 19.04 17.52
C LEU A 765 0.48 17.72 16.79
N VAL A 766 -0.12 17.75 15.60
CA VAL A 766 -0.35 16.57 14.79
C VAL A 766 0.64 16.52 13.65
N GLU A 767 1.38 15.42 13.53
CA GLU A 767 2.27 15.13 12.41
C GLU A 767 1.54 14.27 11.36
N ASN A 768 1.57 14.71 10.09
CA ASN A 768 1.31 13.83 8.95
C ASN A 768 2.58 13.01 8.69
N MET A 769 2.53 11.71 8.97
CA MET A 769 3.66 10.80 8.81
C MET A 769 3.74 10.16 7.42
N GLY A 770 2.78 10.47 6.54
CA GLY A 770 2.65 9.89 5.21
C GLY A 770 1.21 9.42 5.00
N ARG A 771 0.55 9.86 3.93
CA ARG A 771 -0.74 9.30 3.49
C ARG A 771 -0.56 7.89 3.00
N ILE A 772 -1.56 7.06 3.28
CA ILE A 772 -1.55 5.66 2.89
C ILE A 772 -1.62 5.56 1.38
N ASP A 773 -0.68 4.83 0.78
CA ASP A 773 -0.58 4.66 -0.66
C ASP A 773 -1.09 3.31 -1.16
N TYR A 774 -1.33 2.32 -0.29
CA TYR A 774 -1.81 1.01 -0.70
C TYR A 774 -3.00 0.48 0.11
N GLY A 775 -3.85 -0.31 -0.55
CA GLY A 775 -4.93 -1.07 0.09
C GLY A 775 -6.20 -0.27 0.38
N PRO A 776 -7.18 -0.87 1.09
CA PRO A 776 -8.53 -0.30 1.25
C PRO A 776 -8.55 1.00 2.06
N ALA A 777 -7.51 1.27 2.85
CA ALA A 777 -7.42 2.50 3.63
C ALA A 777 -7.11 3.75 2.76
N LEU A 778 -6.66 3.58 1.51
CA LEU A 778 -6.29 4.67 0.59
C LEU A 778 -7.42 5.68 0.32
N VAL A 779 -8.69 5.31 0.48
CA VAL A 779 -9.84 6.14 0.06
C VAL A 779 -10.06 7.40 0.89
N GLU A 780 -9.68 7.40 2.17
CA GLU A 780 -9.87 8.54 3.07
C GLU A 780 -8.54 8.89 3.76
N GLN A 781 -7.87 9.90 3.22
CA GLN A 781 -6.52 10.28 3.64
C GLN A 781 -6.41 11.74 4.06
N ARG A 782 -7.50 12.34 4.56
CA ARG A 782 -7.41 13.64 5.24
C ARG A 782 -6.54 13.52 6.49
N LYS A 783 -5.60 14.43 6.69
CA LYS A 783 -4.62 14.43 7.80
C LYS A 783 -4.93 15.52 8.82
N GLY A 784 -4.33 15.42 10.01
CA GLY A 784 -4.69 16.27 11.13
C GLY A 784 -5.87 15.70 11.92
N ILE A 785 -6.79 16.56 12.37
CA ILE A 785 -7.95 16.14 13.16
C ILE A 785 -9.20 16.22 12.30
N VAL A 786 -9.81 15.04 12.04
CA VAL A 786 -11.13 14.91 11.42
C VAL A 786 -12.15 14.62 12.52
N GLY A 787 -13.23 15.40 12.57
CA GLY A 787 -14.27 15.25 13.59
C GLY A 787 -13.97 15.97 14.91
N ASN A 788 -14.64 15.54 15.98
CA ASN A 788 -14.61 16.23 17.28
C ASN A 788 -13.43 15.76 18.13
N VAL A 789 -12.84 16.69 18.89
CA VAL A 789 -11.92 16.35 19.98
C VAL A 789 -12.71 16.26 21.27
N THR A 790 -12.50 15.18 22.04
CA THR A 790 -13.14 15.02 23.36
C THR A 790 -12.13 14.78 24.47
N VAL A 791 -12.50 15.19 25.69
CA VAL A 791 -11.82 14.80 26.93
C VAL A 791 -12.88 14.15 27.81
N GLY A 792 -12.77 12.83 28.02
CA GLY A 792 -13.91 12.06 28.52
C GLY A 792 -15.07 12.13 27.53
N ASP A 793 -16.25 12.54 28.01
CA ASP A 793 -17.47 12.67 27.21
C ASP A 793 -17.70 14.10 26.69
N ASP A 794 -16.87 15.06 27.10
CA ASP A 794 -17.02 16.47 26.74
C ASP A 794 -16.39 16.79 25.38
N ILE A 795 -17.18 17.35 24.47
CA ILE A 795 -16.72 17.85 23.17
C ILE A 795 -16.11 19.24 23.33
N LEU A 796 -14.88 19.40 22.84
CA LEU A 796 -14.17 20.67 22.87
C LEU A 796 -14.46 21.49 21.62
N LEU A 797 -14.81 22.76 21.82
CA LEU A 797 -15.14 23.72 20.77
C LEU A 797 -14.22 24.94 20.82
N ASP A 798 -14.30 25.78 19.79
CA ASP A 798 -13.56 27.04 19.66
C ASP A 798 -12.04 26.82 19.60
N TRP A 799 -11.61 26.32 18.44
CA TRP A 799 -10.25 25.97 18.12
C TRP A 799 -9.53 27.07 17.35
N LYS A 800 -8.25 27.25 17.67
CA LYS A 800 -7.29 27.92 16.80
C LYS A 800 -6.43 26.85 16.14
N THR A 801 -6.49 26.75 14.82
CA THR A 801 -5.71 25.77 14.05
C THR A 801 -4.64 26.49 13.23
N TYR A 802 -3.41 26.01 13.30
CA TYR A 802 -2.25 26.61 12.65
C TYR A 802 -1.64 25.60 11.65
N PRO A 803 -1.70 25.89 10.34
CA PRO A 803 -1.05 25.04 9.35
C PRO A 803 0.47 25.24 9.38
N LEU A 804 1.24 24.15 9.43
CA LEU A 804 2.70 24.16 9.53
C LEU A 804 3.29 23.27 8.43
N ALA A 805 3.29 23.76 7.19
CA ALA A 805 3.79 22.99 6.04
C ALA A 805 5.26 22.61 6.19
N LEU A 806 6.09 23.53 6.71
CA LEU A 806 7.51 23.34 7.01
C LEU A 806 8.33 22.76 5.84
N GLU A 807 7.95 23.02 4.59
CA GLU A 807 8.79 22.64 3.44
C GLU A 807 10.15 23.35 3.50
N GLN A 808 10.15 24.59 4.02
CA GLN A 808 11.34 25.39 4.31
C GLN A 808 11.51 25.56 5.83
N PRO A 809 12.76 25.67 6.32
CA PRO A 809 12.99 25.99 7.72
C PRO A 809 12.54 27.43 8.02
N PRO A 810 12.25 27.79 9.28
CA PRO A 810 11.94 29.17 9.63
C PRO A 810 13.09 30.10 9.24
N PHE A 811 12.76 31.27 8.69
CA PHE A 811 13.76 32.23 8.21
C PHE A 811 14.80 32.56 9.31
N PRO A 812 16.08 32.73 8.94
CA PRO A 812 17.12 33.12 9.88
C PRO A 812 16.91 34.59 10.29
N GLN A 813 16.06 34.87 11.28
CA GLN A 813 16.14 36.15 11.98
C GLN A 813 17.28 36.05 12.98
N ALA A 814 18.31 36.86 12.71
CA ALA A 814 19.49 36.97 13.54
C ALA A 814 19.10 37.18 15.02
N LYS A 815 19.62 36.29 15.88
CA LYS A 815 19.54 36.24 17.36
C LYS A 815 18.33 35.52 17.93
N TYR A 816 18.25 34.22 17.65
CA TYR A 816 17.44 33.33 18.45
C TYR A 816 18.28 32.75 19.62
N ARG A 817 17.85 33.04 20.86
CA ARG A 817 18.28 32.32 22.07
C ARG A 817 17.12 31.41 22.46
N GLY A 818 17.16 30.18 21.95
CA GLY A 818 16.09 29.21 22.21
C GLY A 818 16.00 28.86 23.69
N PRO A 819 14.85 28.36 24.16
CA PRO A 819 14.74 27.86 25.52
C PRO A 819 15.72 26.71 25.75
N ALA A 820 16.10 26.50 27.01
CA ALA A 820 16.85 25.30 27.38
C ALA A 820 15.94 24.07 27.13
N PRO A 821 16.40 23.06 26.39
CA PRO A 821 15.59 21.89 26.06
C PRO A 821 15.34 21.01 27.29
N SER A 822 14.18 20.35 27.31
CA SER A 822 13.80 19.33 28.28
C SER A 822 12.86 18.31 27.64
N ALA A 823 12.73 17.13 28.24
CA ALA A 823 11.84 16.08 27.74
C ALA A 823 10.36 16.47 27.65
N THR A 824 9.94 17.55 28.34
CA THR A 824 8.59 18.09 28.33
C THR A 824 8.45 19.36 27.47
N SER A 825 9.53 19.84 26.87
CA SER A 825 9.51 21.06 26.05
C SER A 825 8.68 20.87 24.78
N THR A 826 8.11 21.97 24.28
CA THR A 826 7.59 22.05 22.90
C THR A 826 8.72 21.82 21.89
N PRO A 827 8.42 21.49 20.62
CA PRO A 827 9.47 21.30 19.60
C PRO A 827 10.33 22.55 19.42
N ILE A 828 11.62 22.33 19.16
CA ILE A 828 12.63 23.39 19.04
C ILE A 828 13.37 23.23 17.73
N PHE A 829 13.52 24.35 17.01
CA PHE A 829 14.48 24.46 15.91
C PHE A 829 15.87 24.73 16.46
N TYR A 830 16.84 23.99 15.94
CA TYR A 830 18.26 24.18 16.18
C TYR A 830 18.92 24.66 14.89
N SER A 831 19.92 25.52 15.02
CA SER A 831 20.68 26.05 13.88
C SER A 831 22.18 25.89 14.11
N GLY A 832 22.91 25.68 13.01
CA GLY A 832 24.35 25.75 12.99
C GLY A 832 24.88 25.88 11.56
N SER A 833 26.20 25.78 11.42
CA SER A 833 26.86 25.85 10.13
C SER A 833 28.11 24.98 10.11
N PHE A 834 28.49 24.51 8.93
CA PHE A 834 29.72 23.76 8.72
C PHE A 834 30.35 24.07 7.36
N ASP A 835 31.65 23.85 7.27
CA ASP A 835 32.44 23.97 6.05
C ASP A 835 32.89 22.57 5.61
N VAL A 836 33.13 22.39 4.30
CA VAL A 836 33.67 21.15 3.74
C VAL A 836 34.89 21.47 2.87
N GLU A 837 35.96 20.69 3.02
CA GLU A 837 37.18 20.89 2.22
C GLU A 837 36.94 20.57 0.75
N THR A 838 36.28 19.44 0.49
CA THR A 838 35.90 18.97 -0.85
C THR A 838 34.39 18.74 -0.87
N ILE A 839 33.73 19.17 -1.96
CA ILE A 839 32.31 18.89 -2.18
C ILE A 839 32.16 17.43 -2.59
N GLY A 840 31.29 16.70 -1.91
CA GLY A 840 30.95 15.32 -2.20
C GLY A 840 29.77 14.86 -1.36
N ASP A 841 29.21 13.71 -1.72
CA ASP A 841 28.12 13.09 -1.01
C ASP A 841 28.54 12.65 0.40
N THR A 842 27.63 12.75 1.38
CA THR A 842 27.83 12.26 2.75
C THR A 842 26.51 11.76 3.33
N PHE A 843 26.55 11.10 4.48
CA PHE A 843 25.35 10.80 5.28
C PHE A 843 25.39 11.57 6.59
N LEU A 844 24.32 12.29 6.90
CA LEU A 844 24.23 13.09 8.12
C LEU A 844 23.64 12.27 9.26
N GLU A 845 24.41 12.08 10.33
CA GLU A 845 23.94 11.50 11.59
C GLU A 845 23.65 12.59 12.63
N LEU A 846 22.67 12.30 13.48
CA LEU A 846 22.24 13.16 14.58
C LEU A 846 22.34 12.39 15.91
N PRO A 847 23.53 12.30 16.53
CA PRO A 847 23.73 11.56 17.79
C PRO A 847 22.94 12.18 18.96
N GLY A 848 22.16 11.35 19.66
CA GLY A 848 21.37 11.76 20.83
C GLY A 848 20.04 12.46 20.50
N TRP A 849 19.65 12.55 19.23
CA TRP A 849 18.37 13.12 18.82
C TRP A 849 17.30 12.03 18.73
N VAL A 850 16.04 12.38 19.00
CA VAL A 850 14.92 11.41 19.00
C VAL A 850 14.21 11.40 17.66
N LYS A 851 13.41 12.42 17.35
CA LYS A 851 12.64 12.50 16.10
C LYS A 851 12.57 13.93 15.58
N GLY A 852 12.56 14.09 14.26
CA GLY A 852 12.49 15.42 13.67
C GLY A 852 12.73 15.48 12.17
N ILE A 853 13.04 16.69 11.70
CA ILE A 853 13.26 17.03 10.29
C ILE A 853 14.57 17.81 10.16
N VAL A 854 15.30 17.62 9.05
CA VAL A 854 16.55 18.33 8.78
C VAL A 854 16.49 19.10 7.46
N TRP A 855 17.01 20.33 7.49
CA TRP A 855 17.29 21.12 6.30
C TRP A 855 18.77 21.46 6.21
N VAL A 856 19.34 21.35 5.01
CA VAL A 856 20.67 21.85 4.69
C VAL A 856 20.58 22.79 3.51
N ASN A 857 21.09 24.02 3.67
CA ASN A 857 21.01 25.09 2.66
C ASN A 857 19.58 25.34 2.12
N GLY A 858 18.56 25.16 2.97
CA GLY A 858 17.15 25.31 2.63
C GLY A 858 16.51 24.06 1.99
N VAL A 859 17.28 23.02 1.68
CA VAL A 859 16.74 21.76 1.16
C VAL A 859 16.30 20.87 2.31
N ASN A 860 15.03 20.44 2.31
CA ASN A 860 14.49 19.50 3.28
C ASN A 860 14.96 18.07 2.96
N LEU A 861 15.87 17.54 3.76
CA LEU A 861 16.41 16.18 3.58
C LEU A 861 15.42 15.10 4.02
N GLY A 862 14.39 15.48 4.77
CA GLY A 862 13.36 14.57 5.28
C GLY A 862 13.48 14.27 6.76
N ARG A 863 12.89 13.15 7.17
CA ARG A 863 12.65 12.78 8.56
C ARG A 863 13.80 11.95 9.12
N TYR A 864 14.19 12.22 10.36
CA TYR A 864 15.00 11.31 11.16
C TYR A 864 14.19 10.80 12.34
N TRP A 865 14.45 9.55 12.75
CA TRP A 865 13.87 8.97 13.96
C TRP A 865 14.76 7.88 14.54
N ILE A 866 15.06 7.98 15.82
CA ILE A 866 15.97 7.10 16.56
C ILE A 866 15.55 5.63 16.50
N VAL A 867 14.26 5.34 16.34
CA VAL A 867 13.72 3.96 16.29
C VAL A 867 14.26 3.13 15.13
N GLY A 868 14.73 3.79 14.06
CA GLY A 868 15.32 3.11 12.92
C GLY A 868 14.33 2.40 11.99
N PRO A 869 14.83 1.63 11.00
CA PRO A 869 16.22 1.21 10.85
C PRO A 869 17.18 2.29 10.32
N GLN A 870 16.67 3.36 9.69
CA GLN A 870 17.48 4.47 9.19
C GLN A 870 18.03 5.34 10.35
N GLN A 871 19.36 5.47 10.46
CA GLN A 871 20.02 6.29 11.49
C GLN A 871 20.73 7.54 10.93
N SER A 872 20.80 7.68 9.61
CA SER A 872 21.40 8.83 8.94
C SER A 872 20.61 9.24 7.70
N LEU A 873 20.67 10.52 7.34
CA LEU A 873 20.03 11.09 6.17
C LEU A 873 21.05 11.28 5.04
N TYR A 874 20.73 10.86 3.82
CA TYR A 874 21.59 11.14 2.68
C TYR A 874 21.65 12.65 2.40
N LEU A 875 22.87 13.17 2.28
CA LEU A 875 23.14 14.56 1.92
C LEU A 875 23.93 14.60 0.61
N PRO A 876 23.24 14.81 -0.53
CA PRO A 876 23.87 14.99 -1.83
C PRO A 876 24.89 16.12 -1.84
N GLY A 877 26.07 15.85 -2.41
CA GLY A 877 27.12 16.84 -2.60
C GLY A 877 26.68 18.03 -3.45
N CYS A 878 25.74 17.85 -4.39
CA CYS A 878 25.16 18.94 -5.17
C CYS A 878 24.40 19.98 -4.33
N PHE A 879 24.02 19.65 -3.08
CA PHE A 879 23.42 20.60 -2.14
C PHE A 879 24.45 21.34 -1.27
N LEU A 880 25.72 20.96 -1.35
CA LEU A 880 26.80 21.53 -0.55
C LEU A 880 27.54 22.67 -1.25
N LYS A 881 28.10 23.55 -0.43
CA LYS A 881 29.06 24.59 -0.78
C LYS A 881 30.35 24.31 -0.02
N ASN A 882 31.50 24.81 -0.46
CA ASN A 882 32.74 24.64 0.32
C ASN A 882 32.68 25.31 1.70
N LYS A 883 31.98 26.45 1.82
CA LYS A 883 31.88 27.21 3.07
C LYS A 883 30.48 27.73 3.32
N GLY A 884 30.15 27.89 4.60
CA GLY A 884 28.89 28.48 5.03
C GLY A 884 27.69 27.63 4.67
N ASN A 885 27.80 26.29 4.79
CA ASN A 885 26.61 25.45 4.72
C ASN A 885 25.78 25.69 5.97
N GLU A 886 24.52 26.05 5.79
CA GLU A 886 23.59 26.26 6.90
C GLU A 886 22.79 24.98 7.13
N ILE A 887 22.63 24.61 8.39
CA ILE A 887 21.83 23.46 8.79
C ILE A 887 20.81 23.90 9.83
N THR A 888 19.57 23.46 9.63
CA THR A 888 18.48 23.59 10.59
C THR A 888 17.92 22.21 10.92
N VAL A 889 17.67 21.96 12.20
CA VAL A 889 17.06 20.72 12.68
C VAL A 889 15.85 21.07 13.53
N LEU A 890 14.69 20.51 13.21
CA LEU A 890 13.53 20.56 14.10
C LEU A 890 13.54 19.31 14.97
N ALA A 891 13.73 19.45 16.28
CA ALA A 891 13.56 18.37 17.25
C ALA A 891 12.14 18.37 17.81
N LEU A 892 11.41 17.27 17.66
CA LEU A 892 10.06 17.10 18.22
C LEU A 892 10.09 16.77 19.72
N GLU A 893 11.05 15.95 20.14
CA GLU A 893 11.40 15.71 21.54
C GLU A 893 12.81 16.25 21.84
N PRO A 894 12.96 17.55 22.13
CA PRO A 894 14.28 18.14 22.35
C PRO A 894 14.89 17.69 23.67
N LEU A 895 16.13 17.21 23.62
CA LEU A 895 16.92 16.78 24.77
C LEU A 895 18.17 17.66 24.96
N ALA A 896 18.76 17.65 26.15
CA ALA A 896 19.90 18.51 26.48
C ALA A 896 21.19 18.08 25.76
N GLU A 897 21.30 16.79 25.46
CA GLU A 897 22.40 16.14 24.75
C GLU A 897 22.30 16.29 23.23
N ALA A 898 21.10 16.53 22.68
CA ALA A 898 20.83 16.68 21.26
C ALA A 898 21.36 18.02 20.71
N THR A 899 22.67 18.09 20.49
CA THR A 899 23.40 19.35 20.25
C THR A 899 24.42 19.26 19.12
N SER A 900 24.54 18.12 18.44
CA SER A 900 25.56 17.95 17.40
C SER A 900 25.06 17.12 16.23
N ALA A 901 25.72 17.27 15.08
CA ALA A 901 25.56 16.42 13.91
C ALA A 901 26.93 16.14 13.29
N VAL A 902 27.02 15.09 12.48
CA VAL A 902 28.27 14.63 11.85
C VAL A 902 27.97 14.06 10.46
N GLY A 903 28.87 14.31 9.50
CA GLY A 903 28.80 13.68 8.18
C GLY A 903 29.70 12.47 8.12
N ILE A 904 29.15 11.31 7.76
CA ILE A 904 29.88 10.04 7.70
C ILE A 904 29.98 9.54 6.26
N SER A 905 31.07 8.82 5.99
CA SER A 905 31.35 8.17 4.71
C SER A 905 30.82 6.73 4.63
N LYS A 906 30.47 6.13 5.78
CA LYS A 906 29.92 4.78 5.88
C LYS A 906 28.70 4.77 6.78
N ARG A 907 27.54 4.53 6.19
CA ARG A 907 26.28 4.44 6.91
C ARG A 907 26.18 3.19 7.77
N VAL A 908 25.49 3.33 8.91
CA VAL A 908 25.06 2.23 9.76
C VAL A 908 23.54 2.22 9.83
N TRP A 909 22.96 1.03 9.64
CA TRP A 909 21.54 0.78 9.88
C TRP A 909 21.39 0.18 11.28
N GLY A 910 20.33 0.56 11.99
CA GLY A 910 20.11 0.06 13.34
C GLY A 910 18.83 0.58 13.95
N ASN A 911 18.44 -0.01 15.07
CA ASN A 911 17.22 0.32 15.78
C ASN A 911 17.54 0.65 17.24
N ASN A 912 16.74 1.54 17.81
CA ASN A 912 16.77 1.85 19.23
C ASN A 912 15.36 1.72 19.82
N PRO A 913 15.22 1.57 21.14
CA PRO A 913 13.94 1.65 21.80
C PRO A 913 13.25 2.97 21.50
N ASP A 914 11.93 2.93 21.24
CA ASP A 914 11.13 4.15 21.12
C ASP A 914 10.80 4.68 22.53
N PRO A 915 11.19 5.91 22.88
CA PRO A 915 10.85 6.50 24.18
C PRO A 915 9.35 6.75 24.36
N ASP A 916 8.57 6.80 23.28
CA ASP A 916 7.12 7.06 23.30
C ASP A 916 6.29 5.77 23.11
N ALA A 917 6.92 4.58 23.18
CA ALA A 917 6.22 3.29 23.13
C ALA A 917 5.21 3.10 24.28
N PRO A 918 4.00 2.56 24.01
CA PRO A 918 2.93 2.36 25.00
C PRO A 918 3.17 1.23 26.01
#